data_AF-A0A9P6MM26-F1
#
_entry.id   AF-A0A9P6MM26-F1
#
_cell.length_a   1.000
_cell.length_b   1.000
_cell.length_c   1.000
_cell.angle_alpha   90.00
_cell.angle_beta   90.00
_cell.angle_gamma   90.00
#
_symmetry.space_group_name_H-M   'P 1'
#
loop_
_entity.id
_entity.type
_entity.pdbx_description
1 polymer ?
#
loop_
_entity_poly.entity_id
_entity_poly.type
_entity_poly.pdbx_seq_one_letter_code
_entity_poly.pdbx_strand_id
1 'polypeptide(L)'
;MGWCCCCVTFEDALEVANKKIEIAQKNETPVKDKRQLGNDAKKKIIKAEDILKKEKRADDAAAKSRLANAYHEHSILMLALEDNASAEESHVKAISLDYVHLIGEKPRSSLCPRPAVRNDSGNDISRIKRIFPQDIKPPVAKYKLPEPGSRLEATTQLTYCLSLLRTDESFDIKRDQSELQWQSTEDQAEYERLNSLAAAVTRAFIRDELKLPTTVREVVCLAPVLGRDEFRGLFRSFVGGIDSSKLQDDVLLDGLAQLIRNSSLDNFDVDDLLKILVLLSDRLQETNSKSRYNYQLAYTTSRVLDSIMDSQIDSLDRDRIHAPLLDHLKGLKSDSDPYLVFQAAYAIQALVYIGDGETKVQKFLRRSGKVVKGISGIVAAVKAIDLNSFIESLENIQEGLAGATVAYHAVVLANSGKAFHECVKDAFNFDNRSVWYPALRGLDSLIQDGRFADFEKLIRSAPCQMDPAYQWGVCQRLGEIANNPLWDIKTRKCAIEFLAEMYEDDMTWGIQVNVKQWILYILSQLKKSDAAIASHVEVTLVGLAKNGDSGKQALYQAYLNNQPRSYPLVAAFQPNEFPLLKIVQDTPNVELAINQLRQERLKSRDTNVYISPIAKASLEETEYFDLMLKVHEFLKSERKVFLLRGSSGSGKSSFSRALEIDLWDAYKVGGAIPLFIHLPDFDKPEQDLIEKRLSKANFTDNLIRELKLNRQLILICDAYDEIQTLQNLYTRNRLNEQGEWCAKMVIACRTEYIGKDYKDFFQPSDRNHAEDSSLFQEAVIAPFTEKQIHEYIDKYFSKGEPKKFTRAFKEIPVLKDLVKNPFVLKLSVEVLPQIMKSSTSLSSERITRVKIIDEFVALWLKRNKKRLTNMTLTPPDDKKLQRLVRDGFEEHAVCYTKELAVAIYLYQNGHPLISFSGVNDRGTWKEWFFSNLDGKDLLRDSIPLTVSGNQYQFIHKLYLEHGLSLAVFDPNVDLLRETKPQSHPISHMDVALSAELDRSPSVEKKVNLAQKKLLDSPLGTMHLAGNPSTTDCFEFLVERAHEHPLFRTNLLEVIEHSK
;
A
#
# COMPACT_ATOMS: atom_id res chain seq x y z
N MET A 1 -52.85 62.96 62.44
CA MET A 1 -52.88 64.40 62.08
C MET A 1 -52.02 64.55 60.84
N GLY A 2 -52.58 65.13 59.78
CA GLY A 2 -51.96 65.12 58.45
C GLY A 2 -50.94 66.24 58.21
N TRP A 3 -50.68 66.40 56.91
CA TRP A 3 -50.00 67.49 56.15
C TRP A 3 -48.60 67.07 55.61
N CYS A 4 -48.44 66.88 54.29
CA CYS A 4 -48.12 67.85 53.20
C CYS A 4 -46.70 68.43 53.29
N CYS A 5 -45.94 68.75 52.24
CA CYS A 5 -45.97 68.57 50.79
C CYS A 5 -44.56 68.96 50.28
N CYS A 6 -44.05 68.35 49.21
CA CYS A 6 -43.20 69.02 48.22
C CYS A 6 -43.22 68.17 46.94
N CYS A 7 -44.17 68.49 46.06
CA CYS A 7 -44.28 67.98 44.70
C CYS A 7 -43.34 68.77 43.78
N VAL A 8 -42.48 68.08 43.03
CA VAL A 8 -42.00 68.59 41.73
C VAL A 8 -43.12 68.33 40.74
N THR A 9 -43.58 69.36 40.04
CA THR A 9 -44.69 69.22 39.10
C THR A 9 -44.22 68.71 37.75
N PHE A 10 -45.13 68.12 36.97
CA PHE A 10 -44.88 67.67 35.61
C PHE A 10 -44.35 68.80 34.70
N GLU A 11 -44.76 70.04 34.96
CA GLU A 11 -44.32 71.22 34.21
C GLU A 11 -42.82 71.52 34.46
N ASP A 12 -42.32 71.32 35.68
CA ASP A 12 -40.90 71.51 36.03
C ASP A 12 -39.99 70.49 35.34
N ALA A 13 -40.42 69.22 35.29
CA ALA A 13 -39.68 68.15 34.61
C ALA A 13 -39.69 68.35 33.08
N LEU A 14 -40.80 68.86 32.53
CA LEU A 14 -40.93 69.17 31.11
C LEU A 14 -40.07 70.37 30.70
N GLU A 15 -39.95 71.39 31.56
CA GLU A 15 -39.09 72.56 31.34
C GLU A 15 -37.61 72.16 31.31
N VAL A 16 -37.16 71.33 32.26
CA VAL A 16 -35.77 70.82 32.31
C VAL A 16 -35.44 69.96 31.08
N ALA A 17 -36.37 69.12 30.63
CA ALA A 17 -36.20 68.31 29.42
C ALA A 17 -36.14 69.18 28.15
N ASN A 18 -37.00 70.19 28.03
CA ASN A 18 -37.00 71.10 26.89
C ASN A 18 -35.71 71.95 26.84
N LYS A 19 -35.20 72.42 27.99
CA LYS A 19 -33.94 73.19 28.07
C LYS A 19 -32.73 72.36 27.67
N LYS A 20 -32.71 71.05 27.99
CA LYS A 20 -31.65 70.11 27.58
C LYS A 20 -31.72 69.75 26.09
N ILE A 21 -32.94 69.67 25.51
CA ILE A 21 -33.13 69.49 24.06
C ILE A 21 -32.67 70.74 23.29
N GLU A 22 -32.89 71.93 23.83
CA GLU A 22 -32.44 73.19 23.23
C GLU A 22 -30.91 73.32 23.23
N ILE A 23 -30.24 72.85 24.30
CA ILE A 23 -28.77 72.74 24.37
C ILE A 23 -28.24 71.73 23.35
N ALA A 24 -28.91 70.58 23.17
CA ALA A 24 -28.56 69.58 22.17
C ALA A 24 -28.78 70.06 20.71
N GLN A 25 -29.65 71.04 20.49
CA GLN A 25 -29.91 71.64 19.18
C GLN A 25 -28.85 72.69 18.76
N LYS A 26 -28.09 73.26 19.72
CA LYS A 26 -27.05 74.29 19.44
C LYS A 26 -25.67 73.72 19.07
N ASN A 27 -25.42 72.43 19.28
CA ASN A 27 -24.15 71.79 18.95
C ASN A 27 -24.27 71.02 17.63
N GLU A 28 -23.76 71.59 16.54
CA GLU A 28 -23.76 70.97 15.21
C GLU A 28 -22.77 69.79 15.13
N THR A 29 -23.25 68.56 15.33
CA THR A 29 -22.60 67.34 14.80
C THR A 29 -23.65 66.30 14.36
N PRO A 30 -23.38 65.49 13.32
CA PRO A 30 -24.45 64.97 12.47
C PRO A 30 -24.84 63.54 12.84
N VAL A 31 -26.07 63.31 13.35
CA VAL A 31 -26.69 61.97 13.27
C VAL A 31 -28.21 62.10 13.12
N LYS A 32 -28.74 61.69 11.95
CA LYS A 32 -30.17 61.67 11.61
C LYS A 32 -31.01 60.77 12.53
N ASP A 33 -30.42 59.73 13.15
CA ASP A 33 -31.16 58.74 13.94
C ASP A 33 -31.63 59.24 15.32
N LYS A 34 -30.95 60.21 15.95
CA LYS A 34 -31.37 60.75 17.26
C LYS A 34 -32.60 61.67 17.17
N ARG A 35 -32.74 62.42 16.07
CA ARG A 35 -33.95 63.23 15.78
C ARG A 35 -35.18 62.36 15.55
N GLN A 36 -35.01 61.20 14.92
CA GLN A 36 -36.11 60.28 14.63
C GLN A 36 -36.58 59.55 15.88
N LEU A 37 -35.64 59.15 16.76
CA LEU A 37 -35.96 58.55 18.06
C LEU A 37 -36.73 59.52 18.99
N GLY A 38 -36.29 60.79 19.06
CA GLY A 38 -36.96 61.81 19.86
C GLY A 38 -38.38 62.14 19.36
N ASN A 39 -38.58 62.16 18.03
CA ASN A 39 -39.89 62.38 17.44
C ASN A 39 -40.84 61.18 17.63
N ASP A 40 -40.33 59.95 17.59
CA ASP A 40 -41.12 58.74 17.83
C ASP A 40 -41.49 58.57 19.31
N ALA A 41 -40.61 58.94 20.24
CA ALA A 41 -40.91 59.00 21.66
C ALA A 41 -42.00 60.04 21.95
N LYS A 42 -41.89 61.25 21.36
CA LYS A 42 -42.91 62.31 21.49
C LYS A 42 -44.27 61.88 20.93
N LYS A 43 -44.29 61.16 19.80
CA LYS A 43 -45.52 60.55 19.25
C LYS A 43 -46.13 59.49 20.17
N LYS A 44 -45.31 58.64 20.81
CA LYS A 44 -45.79 57.60 21.74
C LYS A 44 -46.38 58.21 23.02
N ILE A 45 -45.78 59.28 23.54
CA ILE A 45 -46.28 60.00 24.72
C ILE A 45 -47.60 60.71 24.41
N ILE A 46 -47.67 61.43 23.28
CA ILE A 46 -48.92 62.07 22.83
C ILE A 46 -50.03 61.03 22.61
N LYS A 47 -49.70 59.87 22.04
CA LYS A 47 -50.65 58.76 21.83
C LYS A 47 -51.11 58.13 23.16
N ALA A 48 -50.25 58.08 24.17
CA ALA A 48 -50.61 57.61 25.52
C ALA A 48 -51.51 58.62 26.25
N GLU A 49 -51.25 59.93 26.11
CA GLU A 49 -52.13 60.99 26.62
C GLU A 49 -53.52 61.00 25.95
N ASP A 50 -53.60 60.74 24.65
CA ASP A 50 -54.86 60.69 23.91
C ASP A 50 -55.72 59.47 24.28
N ILE A 51 -55.07 58.36 24.66
CA ILE A 51 -55.72 57.16 25.21
C ILE A 51 -56.25 57.45 26.62
N LEU A 52 -55.45 58.12 27.46
CA LEU A 52 -55.84 58.53 28.83
C LEU A 52 -56.98 59.57 28.84
N LYS A 53 -57.02 60.51 27.90
CA LYS A 53 -58.12 61.48 27.78
C LYS A 53 -59.44 60.85 27.30
N LYS A 54 -59.38 59.71 26.59
CA LYS A 54 -60.56 58.95 26.13
C LYS A 54 -61.13 58.01 27.20
N GLU A 55 -60.29 57.50 28.11
CA GLU A 55 -60.71 56.66 29.23
C GLU A 55 -61.11 57.50 30.45
N LYS A 56 -62.27 58.18 30.36
CA LYS A 56 -62.94 58.70 31.57
C LYS A 56 -63.53 57.55 32.38
N ARG A 57 -62.74 56.96 33.27
CA ARG A 57 -63.19 56.36 34.54
C ARG A 57 -61.98 56.09 35.44
N ALA A 58 -62.00 56.74 36.60
CA ALA A 58 -60.99 56.61 37.65
C ALA A 58 -61.00 55.19 38.23
N ASP A 59 -59.81 54.72 38.63
CA ASP A 59 -59.50 53.45 39.31
C ASP A 59 -59.22 52.19 38.46
N ASP A 60 -58.32 52.31 37.47
CA ASP A 60 -57.61 51.13 36.95
C ASP A 60 -56.11 51.16 37.30
N ALA A 61 -55.69 50.25 38.18
CA ALA A 61 -54.30 50.06 38.60
C ALA A 61 -53.40 49.59 37.44
N ALA A 62 -53.97 48.98 36.39
CA ALA A 62 -53.24 48.55 35.21
C ALA A 62 -52.75 49.74 34.34
N ALA A 63 -53.52 50.85 34.30
CA ALA A 63 -53.13 52.04 33.56
C ALA A 63 -51.95 52.77 34.23
N LYS A 64 -51.93 52.85 35.56
CA LYS A 64 -50.80 53.43 36.33
C LYS A 64 -49.52 52.59 36.21
N SER A 65 -49.63 51.25 36.16
CA SER A 65 -48.49 50.35 35.96
C SER A 65 -47.90 50.45 34.54
N ARG A 66 -48.75 50.58 33.50
CA ARG A 66 -48.29 50.83 32.13
C ARG A 66 -47.61 52.20 31.98
N LEU A 67 -48.08 53.21 32.70
CA LEU A 67 -47.43 54.52 32.74
C LEU A 67 -46.07 54.45 33.45
N ALA A 68 -45.97 53.76 34.59
CA ALA A 68 -44.72 53.57 35.32
C ALA A 68 -43.68 52.80 34.50
N ASN A 69 -44.08 51.76 33.76
CA ASN A 69 -43.19 51.03 32.85
C ASN A 69 -42.75 51.88 31.66
N ALA A 70 -43.63 52.69 31.08
CA ALA A 70 -43.24 53.60 29.99
C ALA A 70 -42.26 54.68 30.47
N TYR A 71 -42.40 55.18 31.70
CA TYR A 71 -41.45 56.10 32.33
C TYR A 71 -40.13 55.41 32.71
N HIS A 72 -40.17 54.15 33.16
CA HIS A 72 -38.98 53.36 33.47
C HIS A 72 -38.16 53.06 32.22
N GLU A 73 -38.80 52.64 31.13
CA GLU A 73 -38.14 52.45 29.82
C GLU A 73 -37.54 53.76 29.29
N HIS A 74 -38.19 54.91 29.52
CA HIS A 74 -37.65 56.20 29.10
C HIS A 74 -36.45 56.66 29.94
N SER A 75 -36.46 56.42 31.27
CA SER A 75 -35.31 56.70 32.15
C SER A 75 -34.11 55.81 31.84
N ILE A 76 -34.33 54.53 31.49
CA ILE A 76 -33.27 53.62 31.05
C ILE A 76 -32.65 54.09 29.72
N LEU A 77 -33.47 54.57 28.79
CA LEU A 77 -32.98 55.13 27.51
C LEU A 77 -32.22 56.45 27.67
N MET A 78 -32.52 57.25 28.70
CA MET A 78 -31.77 58.47 29.02
C MET A 78 -30.44 58.17 29.72
N LEU A 79 -30.39 57.16 30.59
CA LEU A 79 -29.15 56.68 31.22
C LEU A 79 -28.21 56.04 30.18
N ALA A 80 -28.75 55.27 29.22
CA ALA A 80 -27.97 54.68 28.13
C ALA A 80 -27.39 55.72 27.14
N LEU A 81 -27.90 56.95 27.13
CA LEU A 81 -27.35 58.06 26.35
C LEU A 81 -26.23 58.81 27.09
N GLU A 82 -26.12 58.67 28.42
CA GLU A 82 -25.02 59.20 29.24
C GLU A 82 -23.79 58.27 29.24
N ASP A 83 -23.96 56.95 29.10
CA ASP A 83 -22.87 55.95 29.20
C ASP A 83 -21.94 55.83 27.97
N ASN A 84 -22.15 56.59 26.89
CA ASN A 84 -21.24 56.60 25.73
C ASN A 84 -20.39 57.88 25.60
N ALA A 85 -20.20 58.60 26.70
CA ALA A 85 -19.40 59.81 26.75
C ALA A 85 -18.42 59.87 27.95
N SER A 86 -17.63 58.81 28.19
CA SER A 86 -16.25 58.89 28.72
C SER A 86 -15.72 57.51 29.09
N ALA A 87 -14.53 57.14 28.59
CA ALA A 87 -13.73 56.03 29.10
C ALA A 87 -12.51 56.59 29.84
N GLU A 88 -12.31 56.24 31.11
CA GLU A 88 -11.02 56.00 31.80
C GLU A 88 -11.21 55.68 33.31
N GLU A 89 -10.19 55.05 33.90
CA GLU A 89 -10.19 54.22 35.11
C GLU A 89 -10.49 54.86 36.49
N SER A 90 -11.20 54.07 37.31
CA SER A 90 -10.97 53.77 38.74
C SER A 90 -11.30 54.80 39.86
N HIS A 91 -11.88 54.21 40.92
CA HIS A 91 -11.89 54.57 42.35
C HIS A 91 -13.15 55.19 43.01
N VAL A 92 -13.72 54.35 43.88
CA VAL A 92 -14.26 54.61 45.24
C VAL A 92 -15.79 54.50 45.44
N LYS A 93 -16.11 53.35 46.07
CA LYS A 93 -17.12 53.11 47.11
C LYS A 93 -17.78 54.33 47.76
N ALA A 94 -19.05 54.08 48.13
CA ALA A 94 -19.77 54.59 49.31
C ALA A 94 -20.73 55.75 49.07
N ILE A 95 -21.99 55.40 48.80
CA ILE A 95 -23.12 56.01 49.52
C ILE A 95 -24.02 54.86 50.05
N SER A 96 -23.92 54.71 51.37
CA SER A 96 -24.80 54.10 52.39
C SER A 96 -26.21 53.70 51.93
N LEU A 97 -26.70 52.49 52.24
CA LEU A 97 -27.38 52.14 53.51
C LEU A 97 -28.40 53.21 53.94
N ASP A 98 -29.69 52.94 53.69
CA ASP A 98 -30.82 53.12 54.63
C ASP A 98 -32.15 53.02 53.87
N TYR A 99 -32.94 51.97 54.17
CA TYR A 99 -34.39 52.00 54.44
C TYR A 99 -34.97 50.57 54.41
N VAL A 100 -34.79 49.86 55.53
CA VAL A 100 -35.68 48.76 55.92
C VAL A 100 -36.49 49.28 57.11
N HIS A 101 -37.80 49.44 56.92
CA HIS A 101 -38.90 49.10 57.84
C HIS A 101 -40.10 50.06 57.75
N LEU A 102 -41.19 49.53 57.20
CA LEU A 102 -42.57 49.75 57.66
C LEU A 102 -43.26 48.37 57.55
N ILE A 103 -43.15 47.54 58.61
CA ILE A 103 -44.25 47.16 59.54
C ILE A 103 -45.38 46.44 58.77
N GLY A 104 -45.70 45.16 58.93
CA GLY A 104 -45.45 44.21 60.02
C GLY A 104 -46.68 44.09 60.92
N GLU A 105 -47.55 43.10 60.71
CA GLU A 105 -48.45 42.57 61.75
C GLU A 105 -48.45 41.02 61.75
N LYS A 106 -48.34 40.47 62.96
CA LYS A 106 -48.15 39.05 63.38
C LYS A 106 -49.42 38.61 64.15
N PRO A 107 -49.77 37.31 64.27
CA PRO A 107 -49.19 36.45 65.35
C PRO A 107 -48.97 34.95 64.95
N ARG A 108 -47.80 34.34 65.22
CA ARG A 108 -47.38 33.48 66.37
C ARG A 108 -48.11 32.10 66.43
N SER A 109 -47.49 30.92 66.58
CA SER A 109 -46.13 30.44 66.95
C SER A 109 -46.12 28.90 66.76
N SER A 110 -45.04 28.20 66.35
CA SER A 110 -43.98 27.72 67.25
C SER A 110 -42.73 27.15 66.51
N LEU A 111 -41.54 27.66 66.91
CA LEU A 111 -40.22 27.00 67.20
C LEU A 111 -39.72 25.87 66.25
N CYS A 112 -38.49 25.82 65.71
CA CYS A 112 -37.15 26.29 66.14
C CYS A 112 -36.09 25.94 65.02
N PRO A 113 -34.77 26.21 65.14
CA PRO A 113 -34.05 27.44 64.84
C PRO A 113 -33.06 27.33 63.63
N ARG A 114 -32.76 28.46 62.97
CA ARG A 114 -31.48 28.65 62.24
C ARG A 114 -30.48 29.34 63.18
N PRO A 115 -29.17 29.05 63.04
CA PRO A 115 -28.20 30.12 63.27
C PRO A 115 -27.14 30.25 62.16
N ALA A 116 -26.86 31.53 61.90
CA ALA A 116 -25.58 32.15 61.55
C ALA A 116 -24.99 31.96 60.13
N VAL A 117 -25.10 33.03 59.35
CA VAL A 117 -24.13 33.42 58.33
C VAL A 117 -22.84 33.83 59.03
N ARG A 118 -21.76 33.10 58.77
CA ARG A 118 -20.38 33.60 58.88
C ARG A 118 -19.92 34.01 57.49
N ASN A 119 -19.42 35.24 57.38
CA ASN A 119 -18.52 35.62 56.29
C ASN A 119 -17.18 34.91 56.54
N ASP A 120 -16.94 33.84 55.80
CA ASP A 120 -15.62 33.25 55.58
C ASP A 120 -15.52 32.89 54.09
N SER A 121 -14.44 33.37 53.46
CA SER A 121 -13.69 32.75 52.34
C SER A 121 -14.44 32.45 51.02
N GLY A 122 -14.03 32.92 49.86
CA GLY A 122 -12.75 32.52 49.24
C GLY A 122 -12.68 30.99 49.13
N ASN A 123 -12.91 30.40 47.95
CA ASN A 123 -12.91 28.96 47.68
C ASN A 123 -13.98 28.12 48.40
N ASP A 124 -15.10 27.83 47.72
CA ASP A 124 -15.86 26.59 47.98
C ASP A 124 -16.46 25.95 46.71
N ILE A 125 -15.77 26.09 45.57
CA ILE A 125 -15.93 25.20 44.39
C ILE A 125 -15.14 23.88 44.61
N SER A 126 -14.40 23.76 45.71
CA SER A 126 -13.51 22.64 46.06
C SER A 126 -14.20 21.37 46.56
N ARG A 127 -15.51 21.20 46.40
CA ARG A 127 -16.22 19.96 46.79
C ARG A 127 -17.09 19.32 45.70
N ILE A 128 -16.97 19.72 44.44
CA ILE A 128 -17.46 18.87 43.34
C ILE A 128 -16.43 17.76 43.13
N LYS A 129 -16.81 16.51 43.42
CA LYS A 129 -15.97 15.33 43.14
C LYS A 129 -15.74 15.28 41.63
N ARG A 130 -14.55 15.67 41.14
CA ARG A 130 -14.17 15.45 39.74
C ARG A 130 -14.15 13.95 39.46
N ILE A 131 -14.96 13.50 38.52
CA ILE A 131 -15.07 12.09 38.15
C ILE A 131 -13.99 11.72 37.12
N PHE A 132 -13.69 12.64 36.19
CA PHE A 132 -12.59 12.56 35.23
C PHE A 132 -11.46 13.51 35.63
N PRO A 133 -10.53 13.06 36.50
CA PRO A 133 -9.52 13.95 37.07
C PRO A 133 -8.40 14.34 36.09
N GLN A 134 -8.22 13.60 34.99
CA GLN A 134 -7.10 13.74 34.06
C GLN A 134 -7.53 13.42 32.63
N ASP A 135 -6.92 14.09 31.66
CA ASP A 135 -7.00 13.73 30.24
C ASP A 135 -6.17 12.47 29.97
N ILE A 136 -6.65 11.65 29.05
CA ILE A 136 -6.07 10.33 28.76
C ILE A 136 -5.91 10.26 27.26
N LYS A 137 -4.71 9.88 26.81
CA LYS A 137 -4.46 9.77 25.38
C LYS A 137 -5.49 8.84 24.74
N PRO A 138 -6.02 9.19 23.55
CA PRO A 138 -6.90 8.31 22.80
C PRO A 138 -6.27 6.92 22.68
N PRO A 139 -7.05 5.85 22.84
CA PRO A 139 -6.50 4.52 22.94
C PRO A 139 -6.09 4.07 21.54
N VAL A 140 -4.78 4.02 21.31
CA VAL A 140 -4.21 3.33 20.15
C VAL A 140 -3.99 1.89 20.57
N ALA A 141 -4.79 0.97 20.02
CA ALA A 141 -4.56 -0.45 20.22
C ALA A 141 -3.15 -0.79 19.69
N LYS A 142 -2.23 -1.14 20.59
CA LYS A 142 -0.89 -1.59 20.22
C LYS A 142 -0.96 -3.05 19.82
N TYR A 143 -0.44 -3.37 18.65
CA TYR A 143 -0.32 -4.74 18.18
C TYR A 143 1.15 -5.14 18.13
N LYS A 144 1.42 -6.43 18.29
CA LYS A 144 2.78 -6.97 18.16
C LYS A 144 3.30 -6.62 16.77
N LEU A 145 4.47 -5.98 16.68
CA LEU A 145 5.07 -5.66 15.39
C LEU A 145 5.58 -6.95 14.73
N PRO A 146 5.21 -7.21 13.46
CA PRO A 146 5.69 -8.36 12.70
C PRO A 146 7.16 -8.14 12.30
N GLU A 147 7.89 -9.21 11.99
CA GLU A 147 9.15 -9.04 11.26
C GLU A 147 8.85 -8.45 9.86
N PRO A 148 9.66 -7.52 9.32
CA PRO A 148 9.46 -6.99 7.98
C PRO A 148 9.27 -8.11 6.94
N GLY A 149 8.28 -7.97 6.07
CA GLY A 149 7.94 -8.99 5.07
C GLY A 149 7.18 -10.23 5.60
N SER A 150 6.98 -10.39 6.91
CA SER A 150 6.22 -11.52 7.45
C SER A 150 4.70 -11.38 7.27
N ARG A 151 3.98 -12.50 7.44
CA ARG A 151 2.51 -12.56 7.39
C ARG A 151 1.92 -11.86 8.62
N LEU A 152 0.79 -11.20 8.41
CA LEU A 152 0.03 -10.56 9.48
C LEU A 152 -1.02 -11.52 10.05
N GLU A 153 -1.24 -11.46 11.35
CA GLU A 153 -2.23 -12.29 12.04
C GLU A 153 -3.62 -11.62 12.03
N ALA A 154 -3.67 -10.29 11.90
CA ALA A 154 -4.88 -9.50 12.05
C ALA A 154 -4.93 -8.26 11.15
N THR A 155 -6.11 -7.88 10.68
CA THR A 155 -6.32 -6.65 9.87
C THR A 155 -6.12 -5.39 10.70
N THR A 156 -6.33 -5.48 12.02
CA THR A 156 -5.98 -4.41 12.96
C THR A 156 -4.46 -4.23 13.09
N GLN A 157 -3.67 -5.31 13.01
CA GLN A 157 -2.21 -5.25 12.94
C GLN A 157 -1.75 -4.57 11.64
N LEU A 158 -2.39 -4.89 10.50
CA LEU A 158 -2.15 -4.20 9.22
C LEU A 158 -2.40 -2.70 9.33
N THR A 159 -3.53 -2.31 9.91
CA THR A 159 -3.92 -0.91 10.11
C THR A 159 -2.89 -0.19 10.99
N TYR A 160 -2.45 -0.83 12.07
CA TYR A 160 -1.44 -0.27 12.99
C TYR A 160 -0.06 -0.12 12.34
N CYS A 161 0.41 -1.11 11.57
CA CYS A 161 1.67 -0.99 10.85
C CYS A 161 1.63 0.13 9.80
N LEU A 162 0.51 0.27 9.05
CA LEU A 162 0.34 1.34 8.07
C LEU A 162 0.26 2.72 8.71
N SER A 163 -0.38 2.86 9.88
CA SER A 163 -0.42 4.13 10.60
C SER A 163 0.94 4.55 11.14
N LEU A 164 1.79 3.58 11.53
CA LEU A 164 3.18 3.86 11.92
C LEU A 164 4.03 4.35 10.73
N LEU A 165 3.89 3.75 9.55
CA LEU A 165 4.69 4.09 8.37
C LEU A 165 4.25 5.37 7.64
N ARG A 166 3.05 5.89 7.92
CA ARG A 166 2.60 7.18 7.36
C ARG A 166 3.42 8.34 7.94
N THR A 167 3.92 9.19 7.05
CA THR A 167 4.76 10.37 7.36
C THR A 167 3.97 11.65 7.64
N ASP A 168 2.64 11.62 7.63
CA ASP A 168 1.81 12.81 7.87
C ASP A 168 1.84 13.25 9.34
N GLU A 169 2.15 14.54 9.55
CA GLU A 169 2.24 15.22 10.86
C GLU A 169 0.91 15.22 11.65
N SER A 170 -0.20 14.72 11.10
CA SER A 170 -1.53 14.77 11.71
C SER A 170 -1.78 13.68 12.76
N PHE A 171 -0.92 12.66 12.86
CA PHE A 171 -0.98 11.62 13.89
C PHE A 171 0.29 11.67 14.75
N ASP A 172 0.31 12.58 15.72
CA ASP A 172 1.42 12.69 16.70
C ASP A 172 1.36 11.54 17.73
N ILE A 173 1.55 10.31 17.25
CA ILE A 173 1.76 9.15 18.11
C ILE A 173 3.21 9.21 18.56
N LYS A 174 3.45 9.59 19.83
CA LYS A 174 4.77 9.46 20.46
C LYS A 174 5.23 8.00 20.39
N ARG A 175 6.19 7.75 19.51
CA ARG A 175 6.71 6.42 19.18
C ARG A 175 7.60 5.89 20.30
N ASP A 176 7.47 4.61 20.64
CA ASP A 176 8.42 3.94 21.54
C ASP A 176 9.68 3.46 20.80
N GLN A 177 10.69 3.02 21.55
CA GLN A 177 11.97 2.59 20.96
C GLN A 177 11.81 1.39 20.01
N SER A 178 10.85 0.49 20.26
CA SER A 178 10.56 -0.64 19.38
C SER A 178 9.90 -0.21 18.07
N GLU A 179 8.97 0.74 18.11
CA GLU A 179 8.33 1.32 16.93
C GLU A 179 9.32 2.11 16.06
N LEU A 180 10.25 2.85 16.69
CA LEU A 180 11.33 3.56 16.00
C LEU A 180 12.37 2.61 15.39
N GLN A 181 12.68 1.50 16.06
CA GLN A 181 13.61 0.49 15.52
C GLN A 181 13.00 -0.30 14.35
N TRP A 182 11.69 -0.46 14.33
CA TRP A 182 10.99 -1.15 13.24
C TRP A 182 10.96 -0.34 11.93
N GLN A 183 11.02 1.00 12.01
CA GLN A 183 11.04 1.95 10.88
C GLN A 183 12.43 2.14 10.23
N SER A 184 13.13 1.06 9.88
CA SER A 184 14.48 1.14 9.30
C SER A 184 14.47 1.39 7.77
N THR A 185 15.65 1.51 7.14
CA THR A 185 15.91 2.01 5.77
C THR A 185 15.20 1.31 4.59
N GLU A 186 14.31 0.35 4.84
CA GLU A 186 13.44 -0.35 3.88
C GLU A 186 11.96 0.13 3.93
N ASP A 187 11.65 1.20 4.67
CA ASP A 187 10.29 1.72 4.96
C ASP A 187 9.38 1.87 3.74
N GLN A 188 9.90 2.35 2.61
CA GLN A 188 9.10 2.58 1.41
C GLN A 188 8.60 1.26 0.79
N ALA A 189 9.45 0.23 0.77
CA ALA A 189 9.09 -1.06 0.22
C ALA A 189 8.07 -1.78 1.11
N GLU A 190 8.24 -1.67 2.44
CA GLU A 190 7.30 -2.26 3.40
C GLU A 190 5.96 -1.51 3.39
N TYR A 191 5.98 -0.18 3.29
CA TYR A 191 4.78 0.63 3.11
C TYR A 191 4.03 0.22 1.83
N GLU A 192 4.71 0.11 0.70
CA GLU A 192 4.12 -0.32 -0.57
C GLU A 192 3.50 -1.73 -0.48
N ARG A 193 4.19 -2.65 0.21
CA ARG A 193 3.70 -4.02 0.45
C ARG A 193 2.42 -4.02 1.29
N LEU A 194 2.43 -3.34 2.43
CA LEU A 194 1.30 -3.28 3.34
C LEU A 194 0.12 -2.51 2.74
N ASN A 195 0.38 -1.43 2.00
CA ASN A 195 -0.66 -0.67 1.32
C ASN A 195 -1.32 -1.51 0.22
N SER A 196 -0.52 -2.26 -0.54
CA SER A 196 -1.03 -3.23 -1.53
C SER A 196 -1.88 -4.32 -0.87
N LEU A 197 -1.49 -4.80 0.31
CA LEU A 197 -2.26 -5.78 1.08
C LEU A 197 -3.61 -5.20 1.55
N ALA A 198 -3.64 -3.97 2.07
CA ALA A 198 -4.88 -3.29 2.45
C ALA A 198 -5.83 -3.07 1.25
N ALA A 199 -5.27 -2.68 0.10
CA ALA A 199 -6.03 -2.56 -1.14
C ALA A 199 -6.57 -3.92 -1.63
N ALA A 200 -5.83 -5.01 -1.44
CA ALA A 200 -6.28 -6.36 -1.77
C ALA A 200 -7.42 -6.84 -0.83
N VAL A 201 -7.32 -6.61 0.49
CA VAL A 201 -8.40 -6.88 1.46
C VAL A 201 -9.66 -6.10 1.11
N THR A 202 -9.52 -4.82 0.76
CA THR A 202 -10.64 -3.97 0.33
C THR A 202 -11.30 -4.51 -0.93
N ARG A 203 -10.52 -4.92 -1.94
CA ARG A 203 -11.04 -5.52 -3.18
C ARG A 203 -11.70 -6.88 -2.93
N ALA A 204 -11.16 -7.69 -2.02
CA ALA A 204 -11.78 -8.95 -1.63
C ALA A 204 -13.15 -8.71 -1.01
N PHE A 205 -13.28 -7.71 -0.12
CA PHE A 205 -14.58 -7.28 0.39
C PHE A 205 -15.50 -6.81 -0.73
N ILE A 206 -15.06 -5.93 -1.63
CA ILE A 206 -15.90 -5.42 -2.72
C ILE A 206 -16.50 -6.56 -3.55
N ARG A 207 -15.73 -7.63 -3.82
CA ARG A 207 -16.16 -8.83 -4.55
C ARG A 207 -17.02 -9.81 -3.72
N ASP A 208 -16.98 -9.74 -2.40
CA ASP A 208 -17.83 -10.55 -1.53
C ASP A 208 -19.28 -10.12 -1.70
N GLU A 209 -20.11 -10.93 -2.36
CA GLU A 209 -21.54 -10.66 -2.56
C GLU A 209 -22.37 -10.84 -1.29
N LEU A 210 -21.90 -11.64 -0.33
CA LEU A 210 -22.66 -11.98 0.89
C LEU A 210 -22.52 -10.92 1.97
N LYS A 211 -21.41 -10.16 1.98
CA LYS A 211 -21.11 -9.07 2.93
C LYS A 211 -21.42 -9.46 4.38
N LEU A 212 -20.93 -10.63 4.79
CA LEU A 212 -21.21 -11.16 6.13
C LEU A 212 -20.81 -10.18 7.23
N PRO A 213 -21.44 -10.22 8.42
CA PRO A 213 -21.10 -9.32 9.51
C PRO A 213 -19.60 -9.31 9.83
N THR A 214 -18.95 -10.45 9.80
CA THR A 214 -17.51 -10.59 10.04
C THR A 214 -16.66 -9.85 9.01
N THR A 215 -16.99 -9.94 7.71
CA THR A 215 -16.24 -9.25 6.63
C THR A 215 -16.48 -7.75 6.67
N VAL A 216 -17.70 -7.31 7.01
CA VAL A 216 -18.03 -5.89 7.27
C VAL A 216 -17.21 -5.34 8.44
N ARG A 217 -17.14 -6.06 9.57
CA ARG A 217 -16.36 -5.58 10.73
C ARG A 217 -14.87 -5.46 10.42
N GLU A 218 -14.34 -6.42 9.68
CA GLU A 218 -12.93 -6.47 9.32
C GLU A 218 -12.51 -5.32 8.39
N VAL A 219 -13.26 -5.09 7.31
CA VAL A 219 -12.87 -4.10 6.30
C VAL A 219 -12.95 -2.66 6.82
N VAL A 220 -13.90 -2.38 7.72
CA VAL A 220 -14.08 -1.05 8.33
C VAL A 220 -12.85 -0.62 9.15
N CYS A 221 -12.07 -1.57 9.68
CA CYS A 221 -10.84 -1.25 10.40
C CYS A 221 -9.78 -0.58 9.52
N LEU A 222 -9.81 -0.81 8.20
CA LEU A 222 -8.85 -0.19 7.27
C LEU A 222 -9.16 1.28 6.97
N ALA A 223 -10.36 1.76 7.27
CA ALA A 223 -10.82 3.11 6.92
C ALA A 223 -9.81 4.25 7.20
N PRO A 224 -9.10 4.28 8.36
CA PRO A 224 -8.16 5.35 8.66
C PRO A 224 -6.92 5.37 7.76
N VAL A 225 -6.54 4.22 7.19
CA VAL A 225 -5.26 4.03 6.47
C VAL A 225 -5.42 3.87 4.96
N LEU A 226 -6.64 3.75 4.44
CA LEU A 226 -6.87 3.62 3.00
C LEU A 226 -6.48 4.90 2.25
N GLY A 227 -6.03 4.71 1.01
CA GLY A 227 -5.92 5.78 0.02
C GLY A 227 -7.31 6.22 -0.46
N ARG A 228 -7.38 7.40 -1.07
CA ARG A 228 -8.65 8.03 -1.50
C ARG A 228 -9.44 7.12 -2.45
N ASP A 229 -8.79 6.49 -3.41
CA ASP A 229 -9.46 5.67 -4.43
C ASP A 229 -9.98 4.36 -3.85
N GLU A 230 -9.18 3.67 -3.03
CA GLU A 230 -9.60 2.46 -2.32
C GLU A 230 -10.75 2.76 -1.36
N PHE A 231 -10.67 3.88 -0.64
CA PHE A 231 -11.73 4.34 0.26
C PHE A 231 -13.03 4.60 -0.49
N ARG A 232 -13.00 5.34 -1.60
CA ARG A 232 -14.20 5.61 -2.42
C ARG A 232 -14.79 4.32 -3.00
N GLY A 233 -13.96 3.38 -3.42
CA GLY A 233 -14.40 2.06 -3.87
C GLY A 233 -15.14 1.30 -2.77
N LEU A 234 -14.58 1.29 -1.55
CA LEU A 234 -15.20 0.69 -0.37
C LEU A 234 -16.54 1.36 -0.02
N PHE A 235 -16.55 2.70 0.06
CA PHE A 235 -17.75 3.48 0.35
C PHE A 235 -18.88 3.20 -0.64
N ARG A 236 -18.59 3.20 -1.94
CA ARG A 236 -19.56 2.85 -2.99
C ARG A 236 -20.06 1.42 -2.86
N SER A 237 -19.23 0.48 -2.43
CA SER A 237 -19.67 -0.90 -2.17
C SER A 237 -20.67 -0.98 -1.01
N PHE A 238 -20.51 -0.19 0.05
CA PHE A 238 -21.50 -0.10 1.13
C PHE A 238 -22.81 0.53 0.63
N VAL A 239 -22.72 1.65 -0.09
CA VAL A 239 -23.89 2.34 -0.68
C VAL A 239 -24.66 1.41 -1.61
N GLY A 240 -23.97 0.75 -2.55
CA GLY A 240 -24.59 -0.19 -3.50
C GLY A 240 -25.20 -1.41 -2.80
N GLY A 241 -24.59 -1.88 -1.70
CA GLY A 241 -25.19 -2.93 -0.86
C GLY A 241 -26.51 -2.50 -0.23
N ILE A 242 -26.57 -1.28 0.34
CA ILE A 242 -27.78 -0.72 0.96
C ILE A 242 -28.87 -0.43 -0.08
N ASP A 243 -28.48 0.00 -1.28
CA ASP A 243 -29.41 0.27 -2.39
C ASP A 243 -30.00 -1.03 -2.98
N SER A 244 -29.16 -2.04 -3.17
CA SER A 244 -29.59 -3.33 -3.74
C SER A 244 -30.31 -4.26 -2.74
N SER A 245 -30.15 -4.05 -1.44
CA SER A 245 -30.74 -4.92 -0.42
C SER A 245 -32.27 -4.83 -0.42
N LYS A 246 -32.95 -5.90 -0.85
CA LYS A 246 -34.41 -6.07 -0.66
C LYS A 246 -34.80 -6.36 0.80
N LEU A 247 -33.82 -6.71 1.63
CA LEU A 247 -33.97 -7.03 3.05
C LEU A 247 -33.34 -5.91 3.89
N GLN A 248 -33.91 -5.66 5.07
CA GLN A 248 -33.41 -4.69 6.04
C GLN A 248 -32.04 -5.13 6.58
N ASP A 249 -30.96 -4.62 5.98
CA ASP A 249 -29.58 -4.95 6.36
C ASP A 249 -29.03 -3.96 7.41
N ASP A 250 -29.29 -4.26 8.68
CA ASP A 250 -28.78 -3.51 9.83
C ASP A 250 -27.23 -3.41 9.82
N VAL A 251 -26.55 -4.44 9.29
CA VAL A 251 -25.10 -4.64 9.42
C VAL A 251 -24.33 -3.72 8.46
N LEU A 252 -24.82 -3.57 7.23
CA LEU A 252 -24.24 -2.63 6.27
C LEU A 252 -24.43 -1.17 6.72
N LEU A 253 -25.58 -0.84 7.32
CA LEU A 253 -25.82 0.50 7.88
C LEU A 253 -24.90 0.81 9.07
N ASP A 254 -24.70 -0.16 9.96
CA ASP A 254 -23.72 -0.11 11.04
C ASP A 254 -22.30 0.08 10.50
N GLY A 255 -21.89 -0.74 9.53
CA GLY A 255 -20.56 -0.67 8.92
C GLY A 255 -20.30 0.66 8.21
N LEU A 256 -21.30 1.20 7.51
CA LEU A 256 -21.24 2.51 6.88
C LEU A 256 -21.11 3.65 7.90
N ALA A 257 -21.89 3.63 8.97
CA ALA A 257 -21.79 4.65 10.02
C ALA A 257 -20.39 4.65 10.66
N GLN A 258 -19.78 3.48 10.84
CA GLN A 258 -18.41 3.34 11.34
C GLN A 258 -17.37 3.73 10.31
N LEU A 259 -17.57 3.39 9.03
CA LEU A 259 -16.71 3.82 7.93
C LEU A 259 -16.64 5.35 7.91
N ILE A 260 -17.78 6.03 8.01
CA ILE A 260 -17.85 7.49 8.09
C ILE A 260 -17.12 8.03 9.31
N ARG A 261 -17.35 7.43 10.49
CA ARG A 261 -16.72 7.87 11.75
C ARG A 261 -15.19 7.73 11.75
N ASN A 262 -14.65 6.71 11.10
CA ASN A 262 -13.23 6.35 11.17
C ASN A 262 -12.38 6.91 10.02
N SER A 263 -12.94 7.78 9.18
CA SER A 263 -12.28 8.29 7.97
C SER A 263 -11.91 9.77 8.09
N SER A 264 -10.86 10.19 7.37
CA SER A 264 -10.57 11.62 7.22
C SER A 264 -11.59 12.29 6.29
N LEU A 265 -11.93 13.55 6.58
CA LEU A 265 -12.86 14.34 5.78
C LEU A 265 -12.40 14.49 4.32
N ASP A 266 -11.08 14.50 4.07
CA ASP A 266 -10.47 14.62 2.73
C ASP A 266 -10.80 13.45 1.79
N ASN A 267 -11.20 12.31 2.35
CA ASN A 267 -11.54 11.12 1.57
C ASN A 267 -12.96 11.18 0.99
N PHE A 268 -13.84 12.05 1.50
CA PHE A 268 -15.20 12.18 1.03
C PHE A 268 -15.32 13.15 -0.13
N ASP A 269 -16.16 12.78 -1.10
CA ASP A 269 -16.69 13.71 -2.08
C ASP A 269 -18.06 14.19 -1.58
N VAL A 270 -18.30 15.49 -1.66
CA VAL A 270 -19.58 16.08 -1.26
C VAL A 270 -20.74 15.41 -2.01
N ASP A 271 -20.55 15.12 -3.30
CA ASP A 271 -21.57 14.46 -4.11
C ASP A 271 -21.90 13.03 -3.61
N ASP A 272 -20.92 12.32 -3.07
CA ASP A 272 -21.12 10.98 -2.53
C ASP A 272 -21.90 11.03 -1.20
N LEU A 273 -21.66 12.04 -0.36
CA LEU A 273 -22.43 12.31 0.87
C LEU A 273 -23.88 12.72 0.58
N LEU A 274 -24.12 13.51 -0.47
CA LEU A 274 -25.47 13.91 -0.87
C LEU A 274 -26.26 12.72 -1.44
N LYS A 275 -25.64 11.89 -2.28
CA LYS A 275 -26.28 10.70 -2.86
C LYS A 275 -26.71 9.70 -1.78
N ILE A 276 -25.84 9.46 -0.80
CA ILE A 276 -26.18 8.53 0.29
C ILE A 276 -27.27 9.11 1.19
N LEU A 277 -27.30 10.42 1.41
CA LEU A 277 -28.36 11.06 2.19
C LEU A 277 -29.73 10.90 1.52
N VAL A 278 -29.79 11.05 0.19
CA VAL A 278 -31.01 10.77 -0.58
C VAL A 278 -31.44 9.32 -0.43
N LEU A 279 -30.51 8.37 -0.63
CA LEU A 279 -30.80 6.94 -0.46
C LEU A 279 -31.35 6.61 0.93
N LEU A 280 -30.74 7.15 2.00
CA LEU A 280 -31.20 6.94 3.37
C LEU A 280 -32.57 7.58 3.62
N SER A 281 -32.84 8.76 3.04
CA SER A 281 -34.16 9.40 3.10
C SER A 281 -35.23 8.53 2.44
N ASP A 282 -34.96 7.98 1.26
CA ASP A 282 -35.89 7.11 0.53
C ASP A 282 -36.17 5.83 1.35
N ARG A 283 -35.13 5.23 1.95
CA ARG A 283 -35.28 4.04 2.82
C ARG A 283 -36.08 4.32 4.09
N LEU A 284 -35.91 5.50 4.69
CA LEU A 284 -36.71 5.94 5.84
C LEU A 284 -38.19 6.08 5.47
N GLN A 285 -38.50 6.50 4.24
CA GLN A 285 -39.87 6.59 3.73
C GLN A 285 -40.50 5.21 3.47
N GLU A 286 -39.74 4.28 2.88
CA GLU A 286 -40.24 2.95 2.49
C GLU A 286 -40.57 2.04 3.70
N THR A 287 -39.99 2.31 4.87
CA THR A 287 -40.01 1.35 5.99
C THR A 287 -41.13 1.60 7.00
N ASN A 288 -42.17 0.76 6.97
CA ASN A 288 -43.36 0.91 7.85
C ASN A 288 -43.43 -0.01 9.09
N SER A 289 -42.44 -0.85 9.44
CA SER A 289 -42.71 -1.87 10.50
C SER A 289 -41.59 -2.44 11.39
N LYS A 290 -40.36 -1.90 11.46
CA LYS A 290 -39.39 -2.31 12.51
C LYS A 290 -38.62 -1.14 13.14
N SER A 291 -38.82 -0.94 14.45
CA SER A 291 -38.21 0.15 15.23
C SER A 291 -36.67 0.12 15.24
N ARG A 292 -36.05 -1.07 15.25
CA ARG A 292 -34.58 -1.22 15.27
C ARG A 292 -33.91 -0.80 13.96
N TYR A 293 -34.44 -1.21 12.81
CA TYR A 293 -33.89 -0.82 11.51
C TYR A 293 -34.09 0.68 11.26
N ASN A 294 -35.26 1.23 11.64
CA ASN A 294 -35.51 2.67 11.57
C ASN A 294 -34.56 3.46 12.48
N TYR A 295 -34.23 2.93 13.66
CA TYR A 295 -33.20 3.52 14.53
C TYR A 295 -31.85 3.53 13.82
N GLN A 296 -31.46 2.42 13.20
CA GLN A 296 -30.18 2.32 12.50
C GLN A 296 -30.11 3.29 11.30
N LEU A 297 -31.19 3.41 10.52
CA LEU A 297 -31.29 4.38 9.44
C LEU A 297 -31.17 5.82 9.96
N ALA A 298 -31.90 6.18 11.02
CA ALA A 298 -31.82 7.51 11.62
C ALA A 298 -30.43 7.79 12.21
N TYR A 299 -29.76 6.78 12.75
CA TYR A 299 -28.39 6.86 13.26
C TYR A 299 -27.37 7.08 12.14
N THR A 300 -27.39 6.25 11.09
CA THR A 300 -26.51 6.41 9.94
C THR A 300 -26.77 7.76 9.24
N THR A 301 -28.04 8.18 9.12
CA THR A 301 -28.43 9.50 8.59
C THR A 301 -27.80 10.64 9.40
N SER A 302 -27.85 10.57 10.73
CA SER A 302 -27.25 11.62 11.54
C SER A 302 -25.73 11.69 11.37
N ARG A 303 -25.04 10.54 11.21
CA ARG A 303 -23.60 10.50 10.94
C ARG A 303 -23.24 11.12 9.58
N VAL A 304 -24.05 10.88 8.54
CA VAL A 304 -23.87 11.54 7.23
C VAL A 304 -24.08 13.05 7.35
N LEU A 305 -25.14 13.49 8.02
CA LEU A 305 -25.40 14.92 8.26
C LEU A 305 -24.28 15.57 9.07
N ASP A 306 -23.73 14.85 10.03
CA ASP A 306 -22.61 15.32 10.84
C ASP A 306 -21.35 15.55 9.99
N SER A 307 -21.06 14.64 9.04
CA SER A 307 -19.96 14.80 8.08
C SER A 307 -20.22 15.90 7.05
N ILE A 308 -21.48 16.14 6.66
CA ILE A 308 -21.87 17.26 5.79
C ILE A 308 -21.64 18.61 6.50
N MET A 309 -21.99 18.69 7.79
CA MET A 309 -21.70 19.87 8.61
C MET A 309 -20.20 20.17 8.69
N ASP A 310 -19.37 19.12 8.66
CA ASP A 310 -17.90 19.27 8.70
C ASP A 310 -17.30 19.63 7.33
N SER A 311 -18.01 19.44 6.22
CA SER A 311 -17.49 19.57 4.84
C SER A 311 -17.69 20.96 4.18
N GLN A 312 -17.87 22.03 4.97
CA GLN A 312 -18.07 23.42 4.50
C GLN A 312 -19.29 23.65 3.59
N ILE A 313 -20.30 22.79 3.64
CA ILE A 313 -21.54 22.96 2.87
C ILE A 313 -22.50 23.87 3.66
N ASP A 314 -22.83 25.02 3.10
CA ASP A 314 -23.66 26.04 3.77
C ASP A 314 -25.18 25.78 3.65
N SER A 315 -25.63 24.90 2.75
CA SER A 315 -27.06 24.58 2.60
C SER A 315 -27.31 23.33 1.74
N LEU A 316 -28.41 22.62 2.02
CA LEU A 316 -28.92 21.52 1.19
C LEU A 316 -30.02 22.00 0.24
N ASP A 317 -30.17 21.30 -0.88
CA ASP A 317 -31.31 21.51 -1.80
C ASP A 317 -32.62 21.26 -1.05
N ARG A 318 -33.47 22.29 -1.01
CA ARG A 318 -34.72 22.28 -0.26
C ARG A 318 -35.67 21.18 -0.72
N ASP A 319 -35.92 21.11 -2.02
CA ASP A 319 -36.99 20.31 -2.58
C ASP A 319 -36.56 18.86 -2.77
N ARG A 320 -35.26 18.64 -3.05
CA ARG A 320 -34.73 17.29 -3.30
C ARG A 320 -34.29 16.56 -2.04
N ILE A 321 -33.77 17.27 -1.03
CA ILE A 321 -33.08 16.64 0.09
C ILE A 321 -33.65 17.13 1.43
N HIS A 322 -33.68 18.44 1.66
CA HIS A 322 -33.96 18.99 3.00
C HIS A 322 -35.40 18.73 3.45
N ALA A 323 -36.40 19.17 2.67
CA ALA A 323 -37.80 19.06 3.06
C ALA A 323 -38.29 17.59 3.11
N PRO A 324 -37.99 16.72 2.12
CA PRO A 324 -38.39 15.32 2.19
C PRO A 324 -37.82 14.61 3.42
N LEU A 325 -36.52 14.78 3.69
CA LEU A 325 -35.87 14.16 4.84
C LEU A 325 -36.43 14.68 6.17
N LEU A 326 -36.67 16.00 6.26
CA LEU A 326 -37.28 16.60 7.45
C LEU A 326 -38.66 16.02 7.72
N ASP A 327 -39.49 15.88 6.70
CA ASP A 327 -40.84 15.32 6.82
C ASP A 327 -40.81 13.85 7.26
N HIS A 328 -39.93 13.04 6.66
CA HIS A 328 -39.74 11.63 7.06
C HIS A 328 -39.28 11.50 8.52
N LEU A 329 -38.28 12.28 8.93
CA LEU A 329 -37.79 12.27 10.32
C LEU A 329 -38.85 12.77 11.30
N LYS A 330 -39.66 13.78 10.92
CA LYS A 330 -40.79 14.25 11.74
C LYS A 330 -41.88 13.19 11.89
N GLY A 331 -42.07 12.33 10.89
CA GLY A 331 -42.95 11.15 10.99
C GLY A 331 -42.57 10.22 12.15
N LEU A 332 -41.27 10.07 12.43
CA LEU A 332 -40.75 9.22 13.51
C LEU A 332 -41.01 9.77 14.91
N LYS A 333 -41.37 11.06 15.06
CA LYS A 333 -41.73 11.66 16.36
C LYS A 333 -42.88 10.93 17.04
N SER A 334 -43.77 10.33 16.26
CA SER A 334 -44.96 9.63 16.78
C SER A 334 -44.68 8.17 17.13
N ASP A 335 -43.47 7.65 16.95
CA ASP A 335 -43.14 6.26 17.28
C ASP A 335 -43.27 5.98 18.78
N SER A 336 -43.56 4.72 19.11
CA SER A 336 -43.60 4.19 20.47
C SER A 336 -42.21 3.95 21.06
N ASP A 337 -41.18 3.91 20.20
CA ASP A 337 -39.80 3.67 20.57
C ASP A 337 -39.05 4.99 20.88
N PRO A 338 -38.75 5.27 22.15
CA PRO A 338 -38.15 6.54 22.55
C PRO A 338 -36.70 6.72 22.05
N TYR A 339 -36.02 5.64 21.68
CA TYR A 339 -34.64 5.65 21.19
C TYR A 339 -34.60 6.17 19.75
N LEU A 340 -35.50 5.62 18.93
CA LEU A 340 -35.75 6.11 17.58
C LEU A 340 -36.18 7.58 17.60
N VAL A 341 -37.06 7.96 18.53
CA VAL A 341 -37.51 9.36 18.69
C VAL A 341 -36.34 10.30 19.02
N PHE A 342 -35.44 9.91 19.95
CA PHE A 342 -34.25 10.69 20.25
C PHE A 342 -33.31 10.80 19.04
N GLN A 343 -33.06 9.68 18.36
CA GLN A 343 -32.16 9.65 17.20
C GLN A 343 -32.70 10.48 16.03
N ALA A 344 -34.01 10.45 15.79
CA ALA A 344 -34.68 11.32 14.83
C ALA A 344 -34.57 12.80 15.23
N ALA A 345 -34.73 13.13 16.52
CA ALA A 345 -34.54 14.50 17.02
C ALA A 345 -33.10 15.00 16.77
N TYR A 346 -32.10 14.15 17.00
CA TYR A 346 -30.69 14.45 16.71
C TYR A 346 -30.46 14.72 15.22
N ALA A 347 -30.95 13.84 14.34
CA ALA A 347 -30.84 14.02 12.89
C ALA A 347 -31.54 15.31 12.40
N ILE A 348 -32.72 15.63 12.95
CA ILE A 348 -33.43 16.87 12.65
C ILE A 348 -32.62 18.10 13.07
N GLN A 349 -32.01 18.09 14.27
CA GLN A 349 -31.17 19.22 14.68
C GLN A 349 -30.00 19.40 13.71
N ALA A 350 -29.28 18.33 13.34
CA ALA A 350 -28.22 18.41 12.35
C ALA A 350 -28.71 19.05 11.03
N LEU A 351 -29.87 18.61 10.53
CA LEU A 351 -30.48 19.13 9.31
C LEU A 351 -30.91 20.61 9.40
N VAL A 352 -31.40 21.05 10.56
CA VAL A 352 -31.80 22.45 10.83
C VAL A 352 -30.58 23.37 10.93
N TYR A 353 -29.44 22.85 11.40
CA TYR A 353 -28.19 23.60 11.45
C TYR A 353 -27.56 23.77 10.05
N ILE A 354 -27.67 22.79 9.15
CA ILE A 354 -27.21 22.89 7.76
C ILE A 354 -28.05 23.92 6.98
N GLY A 355 -29.38 23.91 7.12
CA GLY A 355 -30.29 24.83 6.43
C GLY A 355 -30.64 24.43 4.98
N ASP A 356 -31.71 25.04 4.44
CA ASP A 356 -32.35 24.70 3.16
C ASP A 356 -32.09 25.72 2.03
N GLY A 357 -31.16 26.67 2.24
CA GLY A 357 -30.78 27.68 1.25
C GLY A 357 -31.84 28.75 0.97
N GLU A 358 -33.00 28.74 1.65
CA GLU A 358 -34.08 29.68 1.38
C GLU A 358 -33.90 31.03 2.09
N THR A 359 -34.22 32.12 1.36
CA THR A 359 -34.18 33.51 1.79
C THR A 359 -35.28 33.88 2.81
N LYS A 360 -35.40 33.14 3.90
CA LYS A 360 -36.01 33.66 5.15
C LYS A 360 -35.05 34.56 5.93
N VAL A 361 -33.76 34.47 5.62
CA VAL A 361 -32.71 35.36 6.13
C VAL A 361 -33.01 36.82 5.80
N GLN A 362 -33.61 37.16 4.65
CA GLN A 362 -34.00 38.54 4.33
C GLN A 362 -35.26 39.04 5.07
N LYS A 363 -36.14 38.15 5.56
CA LYS A 363 -37.28 38.54 6.43
C LYS A 363 -36.90 38.63 7.90
N PHE A 364 -35.95 37.80 8.36
CA PHE A 364 -35.47 37.79 9.75
C PHE A 364 -34.40 38.86 10.03
N LEU A 365 -33.60 39.25 9.02
CA LEU A 365 -32.58 40.33 9.10
C LEU A 365 -33.13 41.73 9.42
N ARG A 366 -34.46 41.92 9.50
CA ARG A 366 -35.07 43.17 10.00
C ARG A 366 -35.44 43.15 11.49
N ARG A 367 -35.31 42.02 12.19
CA ARG A 367 -35.74 41.90 13.60
C ARG A 367 -34.71 41.34 14.58
N SER A 368 -33.54 40.89 14.15
CA SER A 368 -32.45 40.51 15.05
C SER A 368 -31.09 40.83 14.43
N GLY A 369 -30.53 41.96 14.86
CA GLY A 369 -29.21 42.40 14.46
C GLY A 369 -28.12 41.67 15.23
N LYS A 370 -27.56 40.60 14.62
CA LYS A 370 -26.13 40.24 14.60
C LYS A 370 -26.03 38.89 13.87
N VAL A 371 -25.53 38.97 12.65
CA VAL A 371 -25.27 37.82 11.78
C VAL A 371 -24.14 37.01 12.39
N VAL A 372 -24.46 35.81 12.90
CA VAL A 372 -23.45 34.78 13.20
C VAL A 372 -22.92 34.28 11.86
N LYS A 373 -21.79 34.83 11.42
CA LYS A 373 -20.98 34.25 10.35
C LYS A 373 -20.36 32.94 10.87
N GLY A 374 -20.66 31.83 10.20
CA GLY A 374 -19.80 30.65 10.12
C GLY A 374 -19.83 29.70 11.32
N ILE A 375 -20.61 28.62 11.22
CA ILE A 375 -20.57 27.47 12.15
C ILE A 375 -19.30 26.61 11.95
N SER A 376 -18.49 26.87 10.91
CA SER A 376 -17.16 26.26 10.76
C SER A 376 -16.22 26.52 11.95
N GLY A 377 -16.49 27.52 12.79
CA GLY A 377 -15.74 27.79 14.02
C GLY A 377 -15.98 26.81 15.16
N ILE A 378 -17.10 26.09 15.21
CA ILE A 378 -17.53 25.32 16.40
C ILE A 378 -16.69 24.04 16.60
N VAL A 379 -16.28 23.35 15.52
CA VAL A 379 -15.40 22.16 15.60
C VAL A 379 -13.91 22.56 15.58
N ALA A 380 -13.55 23.61 14.83
CA ALA A 380 -12.19 24.13 14.81
C ALA A 380 -11.76 24.73 16.16
N ALA A 381 -12.66 25.38 16.91
CA ALA A 381 -12.36 25.96 18.23
C ALA A 381 -12.01 24.91 19.31
N VAL A 382 -12.56 23.69 19.21
CA VAL A 382 -12.23 22.59 20.14
C VAL A 382 -10.85 22.01 19.83
N LYS A 383 -10.50 21.88 18.53
CA LYS A 383 -9.19 21.40 18.06
C LYS A 383 -8.07 22.44 18.20
N ALA A 384 -8.38 23.74 18.16
CA ALA A 384 -7.39 24.83 18.04
C ALA A 384 -7.26 25.76 19.26
N ILE A 385 -7.69 25.34 20.46
CA ILE A 385 -7.45 26.03 21.75
C ILE A 385 -8.42 27.19 22.03
N ASP A 386 -9.61 26.89 22.59
CA ASP A 386 -10.11 27.41 23.90
C ASP A 386 -11.55 26.90 24.17
N LEU A 387 -11.69 25.94 25.11
CA LEU A 387 -13.00 25.42 25.54
C LEU A 387 -13.91 26.52 26.10
N ASN A 388 -13.36 27.57 26.73
CA ASN A 388 -14.17 28.65 27.27
C ASN A 388 -14.83 29.45 26.15
N SER A 389 -14.09 29.81 25.09
CA SER A 389 -14.66 30.47 23.91
C SER A 389 -15.79 29.67 23.25
N PHE A 390 -15.71 28.34 23.28
CA PHE A 390 -16.76 27.46 22.78
C PHE A 390 -18.01 27.53 23.67
N ILE A 391 -17.85 27.48 24.99
CA ILE A 391 -18.96 27.61 25.95
C ILE A 391 -19.63 28.99 25.81
N GLU A 392 -18.84 30.07 25.75
CA GLU A 392 -19.34 31.43 25.49
C GLU A 392 -20.12 31.50 24.18
N SER A 393 -19.68 30.80 23.14
CA SER A 393 -20.40 30.74 21.86
C SER A 393 -21.75 30.03 22.00
N LEU A 394 -21.85 28.97 22.82
CA LEU A 394 -23.12 28.30 23.11
C LEU A 394 -24.08 29.21 23.88
N GLU A 395 -23.58 29.99 24.85
CA GLU A 395 -24.36 30.96 25.61
C GLU A 395 -24.94 32.05 24.69
N ASN A 396 -24.12 32.60 23.80
CA ASN A 396 -24.56 33.58 22.80
C ASN A 396 -25.66 33.04 21.87
N ILE A 397 -25.59 31.76 21.47
CA ILE A 397 -26.64 31.11 20.67
C ILE A 397 -27.93 31.00 21.48
N GLN A 398 -27.85 30.64 22.77
CA GLN A 398 -29.00 30.54 23.66
C GLN A 398 -29.71 31.89 23.84
N GLU A 399 -28.95 32.98 24.02
CA GLU A 399 -29.49 34.33 24.14
C GLU A 399 -30.21 34.78 22.86
N GLY A 400 -29.68 34.41 21.67
CA GLY A 400 -30.33 34.67 20.38
C GLY A 400 -31.63 33.88 20.15
N LEU A 401 -31.85 32.81 20.91
CA LEU A 401 -33.05 31.95 20.88
C LEU A 401 -34.09 32.34 21.95
N ALA A 402 -33.82 33.35 22.76
CA ALA A 402 -34.64 33.77 23.90
C ALA A 402 -35.97 34.44 23.48
N GLY A 403 -36.88 33.62 22.97
CA GLY A 403 -38.31 33.92 22.83
C GLY A 403 -39.22 32.77 23.26
N ALA A 404 -38.65 31.64 23.74
CA ALA A 404 -39.41 30.41 24.00
C ALA A 404 -38.97 29.62 25.24
N THR A 405 -38.46 30.25 26.29
CA THR A 405 -38.28 29.60 27.60
C THR A 405 -39.57 29.71 28.43
N VAL A 406 -40.53 28.82 28.17
CA VAL A 406 -41.78 28.72 28.95
C VAL A 406 -41.82 27.39 29.72
N ALA A 407 -41.85 27.52 31.05
CA ALA A 407 -42.47 26.59 32.02
C ALA A 407 -41.95 25.14 32.13
N TYR A 408 -40.68 24.94 32.52
CA TYR A 408 -40.17 23.60 32.89
C TYR A 408 -40.55 23.13 34.31
N HIS A 409 -40.98 24.04 35.21
CA HIS A 409 -41.26 23.69 36.61
C HIS A 409 -42.68 23.15 36.88
N ALA A 410 -43.59 23.12 35.90
CA ALA A 410 -45.00 22.77 36.13
C ALA A 410 -45.40 21.32 35.80
N VAL A 411 -44.54 20.53 35.13
CA VAL A 411 -44.94 19.19 34.61
C VAL A 411 -44.65 18.04 35.60
N VAL A 412 -43.86 18.24 36.66
CA VAL A 412 -43.35 17.09 37.45
C VAL A 412 -44.23 16.68 38.65
N LEU A 413 -45.39 17.29 38.87
CA LEU A 413 -46.32 16.86 39.93
C LEU A 413 -47.52 16.01 39.44
N ALA A 414 -47.54 15.54 38.18
CA ALA A 414 -48.69 14.80 37.65
C ALA A 414 -48.41 13.48 36.86
N ASN A 415 -47.17 13.01 36.71
CA ASN A 415 -46.88 11.85 35.84
C ASN A 415 -46.53 10.55 36.60
N SER A 416 -47.42 10.09 37.49
CA SER A 416 -47.38 8.70 37.98
C SER A 416 -48.16 7.70 37.10
N GLY A 417 -48.61 8.11 35.90
CA GLY A 417 -49.43 7.24 35.03
C GLY A 417 -49.24 7.35 33.50
N LYS A 418 -48.33 8.19 32.98
CA LYS A 418 -48.05 8.24 31.52
C LYS A 418 -47.07 7.13 31.11
N ALA A 419 -47.28 6.54 29.93
CA ALA A 419 -46.35 5.56 29.37
C ALA A 419 -45.01 6.23 29.03
N PHE A 420 -43.89 5.53 29.24
CA PHE A 420 -42.52 6.04 29.06
C PHE A 420 -42.31 6.82 27.74
N HIS A 421 -42.86 6.34 26.62
CA HIS A 421 -42.71 7.00 25.33
C HIS A 421 -43.40 8.38 25.26
N GLU A 422 -44.51 8.60 25.99
CA GLU A 422 -45.26 9.86 25.95
C GLU A 422 -44.45 10.99 26.61
N CYS A 423 -43.77 10.67 27.71
CA CYS A 423 -42.87 11.60 28.39
C CYS A 423 -41.70 12.01 27.49
N VAL A 424 -41.22 11.12 26.61
CA VAL A 424 -40.10 11.39 25.70
C VAL A 424 -40.51 12.31 24.54
N LYS A 425 -41.73 12.14 24.00
CA LYS A 425 -42.26 12.97 22.89
C LYS A 425 -42.37 14.45 23.24
N ASP A 426 -42.80 14.74 24.46
CA ASP A 426 -42.96 16.12 24.96
C ASP A 426 -41.62 16.76 25.37
N ALA A 427 -40.58 15.95 25.58
CA ALA A 427 -39.28 16.39 26.12
C ALA A 427 -38.32 16.96 25.07
N PHE A 428 -38.47 16.61 23.78
CA PHE A 428 -37.51 16.98 22.74
C PHE A 428 -38.04 18.08 21.82
N ASN A 429 -37.20 19.07 21.53
CA ASN A 429 -37.50 20.15 20.60
C ASN A 429 -37.14 19.74 19.16
N PHE A 430 -38.14 19.68 18.28
CA PHE A 430 -38.01 19.27 16.87
C PHE A 430 -38.06 20.43 15.87
N ASP A 431 -38.53 21.61 16.28
CA ASP A 431 -38.90 22.67 15.33
C ASP A 431 -37.93 23.85 15.32
N ASN A 432 -37.22 24.09 16.43
CA ASN A 432 -36.26 25.19 16.54
C ASN A 432 -34.82 24.67 16.73
N ARG A 433 -33.84 25.48 16.32
CA ARG A 433 -32.43 25.26 16.66
C ARG A 433 -32.27 25.14 18.16
N SER A 434 -31.60 24.08 18.60
CA SER A 434 -31.29 23.88 20.00
C SER A 434 -29.79 23.82 20.24
N VAL A 435 -29.36 24.35 21.40
CA VAL A 435 -27.96 24.46 21.80
C VAL A 435 -27.37 23.09 22.19
N TRP A 436 -28.21 22.11 22.51
CA TRP A 436 -27.73 20.78 22.89
C TRP A 436 -27.04 20.03 21.75
N TYR A 437 -27.45 20.21 20.50
CA TYR A 437 -26.81 19.53 19.35
C TYR A 437 -25.33 19.92 19.18
N PRO A 438 -24.97 21.22 19.05
CA PRO A 438 -23.56 21.59 18.94
C PRO A 438 -22.76 21.26 20.22
N ALA A 439 -23.38 21.32 21.41
CA ALA A 439 -22.73 20.88 22.64
C ALA A 439 -22.35 19.38 22.60
N LEU A 440 -23.27 18.51 22.14
CA LEU A 440 -22.99 17.08 21.96
C LEU A 440 -21.91 16.82 20.88
N ARG A 441 -21.85 17.60 19.80
CA ARG A 441 -20.77 17.54 18.80
C ARG A 441 -19.42 17.93 19.40
N GLY A 442 -19.39 18.94 20.27
CA GLY A 442 -18.20 19.33 21.04
C GLY A 442 -17.71 18.20 21.95
N LEU A 443 -18.63 17.50 22.63
CA LEU A 443 -18.29 16.31 23.42
C LEU A 443 -17.69 15.19 22.55
N ASP A 444 -18.24 14.95 21.36
CA ASP A 444 -17.74 13.92 20.44
C ASP A 444 -16.26 14.20 20.04
N SER A 445 -15.90 15.47 19.80
CA SER A 445 -14.51 15.88 19.53
C SER A 445 -13.61 15.68 20.75
N LEU A 446 -14.06 16.06 21.95
CA LEU A 446 -13.27 15.89 23.17
C LEU A 446 -13.02 14.42 23.52
N ILE A 447 -13.99 13.54 23.25
CA ILE A 447 -13.83 12.08 23.38
C ILE A 447 -12.79 11.57 22.39
N GLN A 448 -12.85 12.02 21.12
CA GLN A 448 -11.86 11.64 20.09
C GLN A 448 -10.44 12.04 20.47
N ASP A 449 -10.27 13.22 21.10
CA ASP A 449 -8.98 13.75 21.53
C ASP A 449 -8.55 13.24 22.93
N GLY A 450 -9.42 12.49 23.62
CA GLY A 450 -9.13 11.95 24.96
C GLY A 450 -9.10 12.98 26.08
N ARG A 451 -9.64 14.18 25.84
CA ARG A 451 -9.67 15.31 26.77
C ARG A 451 -10.82 15.18 27.78
N PHE A 452 -10.78 14.14 28.62
CA PHE A 452 -11.88 13.82 29.55
C PHE A 452 -12.11 14.86 30.66
N ALA A 453 -11.10 15.63 31.06
CA ALA A 453 -11.30 16.70 32.03
C ALA A 453 -12.12 17.85 31.41
N ASP A 454 -11.83 18.18 30.16
CA ASP A 454 -12.58 19.17 29.37
C ASP A 454 -13.97 18.65 28.98
N PHE A 455 -14.10 17.34 28.74
CA PHE A 455 -15.39 16.66 28.56
C PHE A 455 -16.28 16.82 29.80
N GLU A 456 -15.79 16.51 31.01
CA GLU A 456 -16.55 16.74 32.25
C GLU A 456 -16.90 18.22 32.42
N LYS A 457 -15.96 19.12 32.14
CA LYS A 457 -16.19 20.56 32.22
C LYS A 457 -17.32 20.99 31.30
N LEU A 458 -17.32 20.57 30.03
CA LEU A 458 -18.38 20.92 29.07
C LEU A 458 -19.75 20.37 29.51
N ILE A 459 -19.81 19.13 30.04
CA ILE A 459 -21.08 18.57 30.54
C ILE A 459 -21.66 19.45 31.65
N ARG A 460 -20.82 19.89 32.60
CA ARG A 460 -21.26 20.65 33.78
C ARG A 460 -21.49 22.15 33.52
N SER A 461 -20.96 22.71 32.44
CA SER A 461 -21.02 24.16 32.14
C SER A 461 -21.83 24.51 30.89
N ALA A 462 -22.29 23.52 30.11
CA ALA A 462 -23.13 23.79 28.96
C ALA A 462 -24.43 24.48 29.40
N PRO A 463 -24.89 25.52 28.68
CA PRO A 463 -26.06 26.30 29.09
C PRO A 463 -27.38 25.51 28.90
N CYS A 464 -27.31 24.36 28.22
CA CYS A 464 -28.36 23.36 28.07
C CYS A 464 -28.22 22.16 29.05
N GLN A 465 -27.48 22.29 30.16
CA GLN A 465 -27.22 21.20 31.12
C GLN A 465 -28.49 20.46 31.60
N MET A 466 -29.60 21.20 31.77
CA MET A 466 -30.89 20.67 32.23
C MET A 466 -31.83 20.24 31.08
N ASP A 467 -31.42 20.39 29.81
CA ASP A 467 -32.23 19.97 28.67
C ASP A 467 -32.28 18.44 28.60
N PRO A 468 -33.47 17.81 28.58
CA PRO A 468 -33.61 16.36 28.50
C PRO A 468 -32.87 15.75 27.29
N ALA A 469 -32.88 16.40 26.12
CA ALA A 469 -32.21 15.89 24.93
C ALA A 469 -30.68 15.93 25.09
N TYR A 470 -30.16 16.98 25.72
CA TYR A 470 -28.74 17.06 26.06
C TYR A 470 -28.33 15.93 26.99
N GLN A 471 -29.07 15.74 28.09
CA GLN A 471 -28.79 14.69 29.07
C GLN A 471 -28.89 13.28 28.46
N TRP A 472 -29.88 13.03 27.58
CA TRP A 472 -29.97 11.78 26.82
C TRP A 472 -28.72 11.51 25.99
N GLY A 473 -28.26 12.52 25.24
CA GLY A 473 -27.05 12.42 24.44
C GLY A 473 -25.78 12.23 25.26
N VAL A 474 -25.67 12.89 26.42
CA VAL A 474 -24.56 12.72 27.37
C VAL A 474 -24.56 11.30 27.94
N CYS A 475 -25.71 10.79 28.40
CA CYS A 475 -25.83 9.43 28.91
C CYS A 475 -25.42 8.39 27.86
N GLN A 476 -25.84 8.58 26.61
CA GLN A 476 -25.42 7.70 25.51
C GLN A 476 -23.89 7.67 25.36
N ARG A 477 -23.23 8.83 25.33
CA ARG A 477 -21.77 8.95 25.18
C ARG A 477 -21.01 8.36 26.36
N LEU A 478 -21.48 8.58 27.59
CA LEU A 478 -20.94 7.92 28.79
C LEU A 478 -21.08 6.40 28.71
N GLY A 479 -22.23 5.91 28.23
CA GLY A 479 -22.45 4.48 27.96
C GLY A 479 -21.49 3.92 26.92
N GLU A 480 -21.26 4.65 25.81
CA GLU A 480 -20.30 4.27 24.76
C GLU A 480 -18.86 4.25 25.27
N ILE A 481 -18.46 5.23 26.10
CA ILE A 481 -17.15 5.24 26.78
C ILE A 481 -17.00 4.00 27.66
N ALA A 482 -17.99 3.71 28.51
CA ALA A 482 -17.96 2.55 29.40
C ALA A 482 -17.95 1.21 28.63
N ASN A 483 -18.63 1.14 27.48
CA ASN A 483 -18.72 -0.07 26.66
C ASN A 483 -17.49 -0.31 25.78
N ASN A 484 -16.65 0.70 25.54
CA ASN A 484 -15.50 0.59 24.66
C ASN A 484 -14.27 0.01 25.39
N PRO A 485 -13.82 -1.22 25.06
CA PRO A 485 -12.72 -1.88 25.75
C PRO A 485 -11.34 -1.26 25.48
N LEU A 486 -11.23 -0.35 24.51
CA LEU A 486 -9.98 0.33 24.20
C LEU A 486 -9.60 1.35 25.28
N TRP A 487 -10.59 1.96 25.94
CA TRP A 487 -10.33 2.84 27.08
C TRP A 487 -9.88 2.02 28.30
N ASP A 488 -9.03 2.60 29.13
CA ASP A 488 -8.60 1.94 30.35
C ASP A 488 -9.77 1.73 31.33
N ILE A 489 -9.63 0.72 32.18
CA ILE A 489 -10.68 0.31 33.12
C ILE A 489 -11.10 1.46 34.05
N LYS A 490 -10.18 2.37 34.41
CA LYS A 490 -10.49 3.50 35.30
C LYS A 490 -11.42 4.49 34.60
N THR A 491 -11.12 4.89 33.37
CA THR A 491 -11.97 5.78 32.55
C THR A 491 -13.36 5.21 32.34
N ARG A 492 -13.44 3.91 32.05
CA ARG A 492 -14.71 3.22 31.85
C ARG A 492 -15.55 3.17 33.12
N LYS A 493 -14.92 2.98 34.29
CA LYS A 493 -15.58 3.08 35.61
C LYS A 493 -16.01 4.51 35.92
N CYS A 494 -15.17 5.52 35.64
CA CYS A 494 -15.53 6.93 35.78
C CYS A 494 -16.81 7.27 34.99
N ALA A 495 -16.98 6.76 33.77
CA ALA A 495 -18.20 6.97 33.01
C ALA A 495 -19.46 6.37 33.70
N ILE A 496 -19.32 5.21 34.34
CA ILE A 496 -20.39 4.57 35.14
C ILE A 496 -20.69 5.36 36.41
N GLU A 497 -19.65 5.84 37.11
CA GLU A 497 -19.80 6.72 38.27
C GLU A 497 -20.51 8.03 37.90
N PHE A 498 -20.25 8.59 36.72
CA PHE A 498 -20.92 9.79 36.25
C PHE A 498 -22.41 9.53 35.96
N LEU A 499 -22.73 8.42 35.31
CA LEU A 499 -24.12 7.99 35.12
C LEU A 499 -24.85 7.83 36.46
N ALA A 500 -24.19 7.29 37.49
CA ALA A 500 -24.75 7.16 38.83
C ALA A 500 -24.98 8.53 39.49
N GLU A 501 -24.04 9.48 39.37
CA GLU A 501 -24.21 10.85 39.86
C GLU A 501 -25.42 11.53 39.21
N MET A 502 -25.58 11.40 37.88
CA MET A 502 -26.73 11.94 37.15
C MET A 502 -28.07 11.34 37.60
N TYR A 503 -28.07 10.10 38.09
CA TYR A 503 -29.26 9.47 38.64
C TYR A 503 -29.57 9.93 40.08
N GLU A 504 -28.55 10.20 40.88
CA GLU A 504 -28.66 10.50 42.31
C GLU A 504 -28.88 12.00 42.60
N ASP A 505 -28.16 12.89 41.93
CA ASP A 505 -28.17 14.33 42.20
C ASP A 505 -29.24 15.08 41.40
N ASP A 506 -30.46 15.05 41.93
CA ASP A 506 -31.63 15.73 41.35
C ASP A 506 -31.50 17.27 41.39
N MET A 507 -30.64 17.82 42.25
CA MET A 507 -30.42 19.27 42.32
C MET A 507 -29.62 19.76 41.12
N THR A 508 -28.61 18.99 40.71
CA THR A 508 -27.74 19.35 39.58
C THR A 508 -28.31 18.91 38.24
N TRP A 509 -28.94 17.72 38.17
CA TRP A 509 -29.35 17.12 36.90
C TRP A 509 -30.88 17.08 36.70
N GLY A 510 -31.65 17.42 37.71
CA GLY A 510 -33.11 17.48 37.63
C GLY A 510 -33.80 16.13 37.88
N ILE A 511 -35.13 16.20 37.99
CA ILE A 511 -35.99 15.09 38.42
C ILE A 511 -36.61 14.28 37.26
N GLN A 512 -36.04 14.39 36.05
CA GLN A 512 -36.62 13.89 34.81
C GLN A 512 -36.65 12.35 34.78
N VAL A 513 -37.85 11.77 34.75
CA VAL A 513 -38.06 10.32 34.82
C VAL A 513 -37.46 9.58 33.62
N ASN A 514 -37.59 10.15 32.42
CA ASN A 514 -37.11 9.52 31.19
C ASN A 514 -35.59 9.39 31.15
N VAL A 515 -34.84 10.39 31.63
CA VAL A 515 -33.37 10.36 31.73
C VAL A 515 -32.93 9.30 32.74
N LYS A 516 -33.58 9.24 33.91
CA LYS A 516 -33.28 8.24 34.95
C LYS A 516 -33.51 6.81 34.45
N GLN A 517 -34.60 6.58 33.70
CA GLN A 517 -34.87 5.29 33.07
C GLN A 517 -33.82 4.96 31.98
N TRP A 518 -33.37 5.96 31.23
CA TRP A 518 -32.31 5.80 30.23
C TRP A 518 -30.97 5.36 30.86
N ILE A 519 -30.60 5.97 31.98
CA ILE A 519 -29.40 5.60 32.75
C ILE A 519 -29.46 4.14 33.21
N LEU A 520 -30.58 3.72 33.82
CA LEU A 520 -30.74 2.33 34.27
C LEU A 520 -30.63 1.33 33.11
N TYR A 521 -31.13 1.70 31.94
CA TYR A 521 -31.00 0.88 30.75
C TYR A 521 -29.54 0.77 30.28
N ILE A 522 -28.81 1.88 30.17
CA ILE A 522 -27.40 1.88 29.77
C ILE A 522 -26.61 0.97 30.71
N LEU A 523 -26.79 1.13 32.02
CA LEU A 523 -26.16 0.27 33.03
C LEU A 523 -26.54 -1.20 32.83
N SER A 524 -27.80 -1.51 32.48
CA SER A 524 -28.22 -2.88 32.22
C SER A 524 -27.51 -3.52 31.01
N GLN A 525 -27.25 -2.75 29.95
CA GLN A 525 -26.52 -3.24 28.78
C GLN A 525 -25.04 -3.48 29.09
N LEU A 526 -24.44 -2.63 29.92
CA LEU A 526 -23.05 -2.75 30.36
C LEU A 526 -22.78 -3.99 31.24
N LYS A 527 -23.82 -4.68 31.74
CA LYS A 527 -23.66 -6.00 32.38
C LYS A 527 -23.15 -7.08 31.44
N LYS A 528 -23.35 -6.90 30.13
CA LYS A 528 -22.88 -7.82 29.09
C LYS A 528 -21.45 -7.52 28.62
N SER A 529 -20.82 -6.47 29.16
CA SER A 529 -19.42 -6.12 28.88
C SER A 529 -18.45 -7.07 29.64
N ASP A 530 -17.17 -6.73 29.71
CA ASP A 530 -16.18 -7.54 30.44
C ASP A 530 -16.45 -7.62 31.95
N ALA A 531 -15.89 -8.66 32.59
CA ALA A 531 -16.16 -8.99 33.99
C ALA A 531 -15.87 -7.85 34.98
N ALA A 532 -14.85 -7.03 34.72
CA ALA A 532 -14.48 -5.93 35.61
C ALA A 532 -15.52 -4.78 35.56
N ILE A 533 -16.05 -4.49 34.37
CA ILE A 533 -17.13 -3.53 34.19
C ILE A 533 -18.46 -4.09 34.69
N ALA A 534 -18.79 -5.33 34.35
CA ALA A 534 -20.04 -5.97 34.81
C ALA A 534 -20.14 -5.96 36.35
N SER A 535 -19.06 -6.31 37.05
CA SER A 535 -19.01 -6.27 38.52
C SER A 535 -19.21 -4.84 39.07
N HIS A 536 -18.58 -3.84 38.46
CA HIS A 536 -18.72 -2.45 38.89
C HIS A 536 -20.14 -1.91 38.65
N VAL A 537 -20.76 -2.28 37.54
CA VAL A 537 -22.15 -1.97 37.22
C VAL A 537 -23.10 -2.63 38.23
N GLU A 538 -22.86 -3.88 38.62
CA GLU A 538 -23.66 -4.56 39.64
C GLU A 538 -23.61 -3.83 40.98
N VAL A 539 -22.41 -3.46 41.45
CA VAL A 539 -22.23 -2.66 42.67
C VAL A 539 -22.99 -1.33 42.57
N THR A 540 -22.88 -0.66 41.42
CA THR A 540 -23.56 0.61 41.16
C THR A 540 -25.08 0.46 41.22
N LEU A 541 -25.65 -0.51 40.49
CA LEU A 541 -27.09 -0.78 40.48
C LEU A 541 -27.64 -1.16 41.86
N VAL A 542 -26.88 -1.93 42.65
CA VAL A 542 -27.25 -2.24 44.05
C VAL A 542 -27.26 -0.98 44.92
N GLY A 543 -26.33 -0.04 44.68
CA GLY A 543 -26.35 1.28 45.31
C GLY A 543 -27.61 2.07 44.95
N LEU A 544 -27.90 2.18 43.65
CA LEU A 544 -29.07 2.89 43.14
C LEU A 544 -30.40 2.29 43.66
N ALA A 545 -30.47 0.97 43.83
CA ALA A 545 -31.64 0.27 44.36
C ALA A 545 -31.95 0.62 45.83
N LYS A 546 -30.92 0.95 46.61
CA LYS A 546 -31.03 1.29 48.05
C LYS A 546 -31.29 2.78 48.30
N ASN A 547 -31.51 3.57 47.25
CA ASN A 547 -31.79 4.99 47.38
C ASN A 547 -33.05 5.22 48.25
N GLY A 548 -32.98 6.14 49.20
CA GLY A 548 -34.07 6.41 50.16
C GLY A 548 -35.30 7.12 49.56
N ASP A 549 -35.22 7.53 48.29
CA ASP A 549 -36.31 8.18 47.56
C ASP A 549 -37.31 7.15 46.99
N SER A 550 -38.58 7.26 47.41
CA SER A 550 -39.65 6.32 46.99
C SER A 550 -39.96 6.36 45.49
N GLY A 551 -39.77 7.52 44.83
CA GLY A 551 -39.92 7.67 43.39
C GLY A 551 -38.81 6.95 42.62
N LYS A 552 -37.55 7.09 43.05
CA LYS A 552 -36.40 6.38 42.46
C LYS A 552 -36.49 4.87 42.69
N GLN A 553 -36.99 4.42 43.84
CA GLN A 553 -37.27 3.00 44.08
C GLN A 553 -38.33 2.45 43.13
N ALA A 554 -39.43 3.19 42.92
CA ALA A 554 -40.46 2.81 41.96
C ALA A 554 -39.93 2.72 40.52
N LEU A 555 -39.06 3.65 40.11
CA LEU A 555 -38.38 3.61 38.81
C LEU A 555 -37.46 2.40 38.66
N TYR A 556 -36.69 2.08 39.70
CA TYR A 556 -35.83 0.90 39.70
C TYR A 556 -36.64 -0.40 39.61
N GLN A 557 -37.77 -0.50 40.32
CA GLN A 557 -38.69 -1.64 40.22
C GLN A 557 -39.35 -1.73 38.83
N ALA A 558 -39.75 -0.60 38.25
CA ALA A 558 -40.28 -0.56 36.88
C ALA A 558 -39.25 -1.05 35.85
N TYR A 559 -37.97 -0.73 36.05
CA TYR A 559 -36.86 -1.25 35.25
C TYR A 559 -36.71 -2.77 35.37
N LEU A 560 -36.77 -3.34 36.58
CA LEU A 560 -36.68 -4.79 36.77
C LEU A 560 -37.81 -5.55 36.06
N ASN A 561 -39.01 -4.96 36.03
CA ASN A 561 -40.21 -5.56 35.45
C ASN A 561 -40.28 -5.38 33.91
N ASN A 562 -39.67 -4.33 33.37
CA ASN A 562 -39.69 -4.00 31.94
C ASN A 562 -38.26 -3.97 31.38
N GLN A 563 -37.68 -5.13 31.07
CA GLN A 563 -36.43 -5.18 30.32
C GLN A 563 -36.68 -4.69 28.87
N PRO A 564 -36.09 -3.56 28.43
CA PRO A 564 -36.41 -2.99 27.13
C PRO A 564 -35.77 -3.79 25.98
N ARG A 565 -36.25 -3.55 24.75
CA ARG A 565 -35.66 -4.08 23.52
C ARG A 565 -34.18 -3.69 23.42
N SER A 566 -33.35 -4.56 22.83
CA SER A 566 -31.89 -4.38 22.76
C SER A 566 -31.52 -3.40 21.64
N TYR A 567 -31.09 -2.18 22.00
CA TYR A 567 -30.41 -1.23 21.14
C TYR A 567 -28.92 -1.26 21.49
N PRO A 568 -28.03 -1.40 20.49
CA PRO A 568 -26.60 -1.49 20.77
C PRO A 568 -26.06 -0.12 21.20
N LEU A 569 -25.37 -0.06 22.35
CA LEU A 569 -24.39 0.99 22.59
C LEU A 569 -23.28 0.79 21.56
N VAL A 570 -22.99 1.81 20.75
CA VAL A 570 -22.01 1.71 19.67
C VAL A 570 -20.62 1.48 20.27
N ALA A 571 -20.17 0.23 20.25
CA ALA A 571 -18.79 -0.11 20.61
C ALA A 571 -17.86 0.16 19.41
N ALA A 572 -16.57 0.40 19.70
CA ALA A 572 -15.54 0.31 18.67
C ALA A 572 -15.58 -1.09 18.06
N PHE A 573 -15.70 -1.19 16.73
CA PHE A 573 -15.69 -2.47 16.03
C PHE A 573 -14.31 -3.11 16.19
N GLN A 574 -14.18 -4.02 17.15
CA GLN A 574 -13.03 -4.93 17.22
C GLN A 574 -13.46 -6.22 16.52
N PRO A 575 -13.02 -6.47 15.27
CA PRO A 575 -13.21 -7.76 14.64
C PRO A 575 -12.47 -8.83 15.44
N ASN A 576 -13.16 -9.92 15.74
CA ASN A 576 -12.55 -11.10 16.39
C ASN A 576 -12.04 -12.12 15.36
N GLU A 577 -12.42 -11.96 14.10
CA GLU A 577 -12.07 -12.83 12.98
C GLU A 577 -11.64 -11.98 11.78
N PHE A 578 -10.70 -12.50 10.99
CA PHE A 578 -10.09 -11.81 9.85
C PHE A 578 -10.16 -12.65 8.56
N PRO A 579 -11.37 -13.07 8.11
CA PRO A 579 -11.53 -13.91 6.93
C PRO A 579 -11.00 -13.28 5.64
N LEU A 580 -11.16 -11.98 5.41
CA LEU A 580 -10.70 -11.31 4.20
C LEU A 580 -9.18 -11.26 4.13
N LEU A 581 -8.51 -10.89 5.22
CA LEU A 581 -7.06 -10.91 5.30
C LEU A 581 -6.52 -12.33 5.13
N LYS A 582 -7.18 -13.33 5.73
CA LYS A 582 -6.80 -14.73 5.53
C LYS A 582 -6.93 -15.13 4.06
N ILE A 583 -8.07 -14.86 3.42
CA ILE A 583 -8.29 -15.11 1.98
C ILE A 583 -7.20 -14.44 1.14
N VAL A 584 -6.88 -13.18 1.43
CA VAL A 584 -5.91 -12.42 0.64
C VAL A 584 -4.47 -12.86 0.88
N GLN A 585 -4.09 -13.23 2.11
CA GLN A 585 -2.74 -13.73 2.40
C GLN A 585 -2.54 -15.20 2.01
N ASP A 586 -3.62 -15.97 1.97
CA ASP A 586 -3.65 -17.32 1.40
C ASP A 586 -3.75 -17.30 -0.13
N THR A 587 -4.20 -16.17 -0.70
CA THR A 587 -3.97 -15.84 -2.11
C THR A 587 -2.49 -15.48 -2.27
N PRO A 588 -1.72 -16.21 -3.09
CA PRO A 588 -0.28 -15.98 -3.18
C PRO A 588 0.03 -14.54 -3.64
N ASN A 589 0.95 -13.85 -2.96
CA ASN A 589 1.41 -12.52 -3.41
C ASN A 589 2.43 -12.69 -4.55
N VAL A 590 1.92 -12.92 -5.76
CA VAL A 590 2.72 -13.19 -6.95
C VAL A 590 3.64 -12.02 -7.30
N GLU A 591 3.21 -10.78 -7.12
CA GLU A 591 4.04 -9.61 -7.48
C GLU A 591 5.27 -9.45 -6.60
N LEU A 592 5.19 -9.81 -5.31
CA LEU A 592 6.37 -9.80 -4.44
C LEU A 592 7.42 -10.80 -4.94
N ALA A 593 7.01 -12.02 -5.27
CA ALA A 593 7.91 -13.05 -5.80
C ALA A 593 8.49 -12.65 -7.17
N ILE A 594 7.69 -12.02 -8.04
CA ILE A 594 8.17 -11.48 -9.32
C ILE A 594 9.20 -10.36 -9.09
N ASN A 595 8.98 -9.46 -8.13
CA ASN A 595 9.91 -8.38 -7.84
C ASN A 595 11.24 -8.90 -7.29
N GLN A 596 11.23 -9.95 -6.46
CA GLN A 596 12.45 -10.63 -6.02
C GLN A 596 13.21 -11.22 -7.21
N LEU A 597 12.52 -11.97 -8.08
CA LEU A 597 13.11 -12.49 -9.31
C LEU A 597 13.71 -11.38 -10.16
N ARG A 598 12.98 -10.28 -10.39
CA ARG A 598 13.47 -9.10 -11.12
C ARG A 598 14.77 -8.56 -10.54
N GLN A 599 14.82 -8.34 -9.23
CA GLN A 599 16.03 -7.82 -8.58
C GLN A 599 17.22 -8.77 -8.73
N GLU A 600 17.02 -10.07 -8.58
CA GLU A 600 18.08 -11.07 -8.78
C GLU A 600 18.62 -11.06 -10.22
N ARG A 601 17.73 -10.95 -11.21
CA ARG A 601 18.12 -10.89 -12.63
C ARG A 601 18.80 -9.57 -12.99
N LEU A 602 18.40 -8.45 -12.40
CA LEU A 602 19.05 -7.15 -12.64
C LEU A 602 20.39 -7.00 -11.90
N LYS A 603 20.57 -7.66 -10.75
CA LYS A 603 21.87 -7.71 -10.05
C LYS A 603 22.92 -8.53 -10.79
N SER A 604 22.50 -9.58 -11.50
CA SER A 604 23.40 -10.44 -12.28
C SER A 604 23.82 -9.85 -13.65
N ARG A 605 23.63 -8.54 -13.86
CA ARG A 605 24.07 -7.82 -15.06
C ARG A 605 25.56 -8.05 -15.31
N ASP A 606 25.83 -8.78 -16.37
CA ASP A 606 27.17 -9.08 -16.84
C ASP A 606 27.83 -7.77 -17.30
N THR A 607 29.03 -7.46 -16.80
CA THR A 607 29.78 -6.23 -17.14
C THR A 607 30.41 -6.28 -18.55
N ASN A 608 30.06 -7.31 -19.33
CA ASN A 608 30.54 -7.54 -20.68
C ASN A 608 30.00 -6.50 -21.68
N VAL A 609 30.84 -6.12 -22.63
CA VAL A 609 30.48 -5.19 -23.71
C VAL A 609 29.42 -5.82 -24.61
N TYR A 610 28.23 -5.21 -24.65
CA TYR A 610 27.13 -5.59 -25.52
C TYR A 610 26.95 -4.61 -26.69
N ILE A 611 26.72 -5.17 -27.88
CA ILE A 611 26.37 -4.47 -29.11
C ILE A 611 25.12 -5.14 -29.69
N SER A 612 24.09 -4.35 -30.00
CA SER A 612 22.86 -4.88 -30.61
C SER A 612 23.20 -5.54 -31.95
N PRO A 613 22.85 -6.82 -32.16
CA PRO A 613 23.08 -7.49 -33.43
C PRO A 613 22.07 -7.02 -34.49
N ILE A 614 22.52 -7.05 -35.74
CA ILE A 614 21.63 -6.92 -36.90
C ILE A 614 21.27 -8.31 -37.40
N ALA A 615 20.10 -8.45 -37.98
CA ALA A 615 19.60 -9.72 -38.49
C ALA A 615 18.88 -9.53 -39.83
N LYS A 616 18.63 -10.64 -40.51
CA LYS A 616 17.82 -10.74 -41.72
C LYS A 616 16.71 -11.77 -41.53
N ALA A 617 15.66 -11.71 -42.35
CA ALA A 617 14.47 -12.53 -42.13
C ALA A 617 14.72 -14.03 -42.39
N SER A 618 15.58 -14.38 -43.34
CA SER A 618 15.97 -15.77 -43.62
C SER A 618 17.41 -15.84 -44.15
N LEU A 619 17.92 -17.04 -44.47
CA LEU A 619 19.24 -17.20 -45.06
C LEU A 619 19.36 -16.59 -46.47
N GLU A 620 18.25 -16.53 -47.22
CA GLU A 620 18.22 -16.10 -48.63
C GLU A 620 17.97 -14.59 -48.77
N GLU A 621 17.45 -13.96 -47.72
CA GLU A 621 17.11 -12.54 -47.71
C GLU A 621 18.35 -11.64 -47.63
N THR A 622 18.21 -10.42 -48.16
CA THR A 622 19.30 -9.42 -48.25
C THR A 622 19.07 -8.18 -47.40
N GLU A 623 17.84 -7.95 -46.95
CA GLU A 623 17.50 -6.81 -46.10
C GLU A 623 17.90 -7.07 -44.64
N TYR A 624 18.57 -6.09 -44.03
CA TYR A 624 19.01 -6.12 -42.64
C TYR A 624 18.15 -5.22 -41.76
N PHE A 625 17.88 -5.66 -40.54
CA PHE A 625 17.16 -4.91 -39.51
C PHE A 625 17.82 -5.05 -38.13
N ASP A 626 17.53 -4.13 -37.22
CA ASP A 626 17.91 -4.25 -35.81
C ASP A 626 17.09 -5.37 -35.15
N LEU A 627 17.79 -6.33 -34.53
CA LEU A 627 17.13 -7.51 -33.99
C LEU A 627 16.29 -7.19 -32.74
N MET A 628 16.77 -6.30 -31.86
CA MET A 628 16.03 -5.93 -30.64
C MET A 628 14.69 -5.28 -31.01
N LEU A 629 14.70 -4.34 -31.96
CA LEU A 629 13.47 -3.71 -32.45
C LEU A 629 12.51 -4.73 -33.08
N LYS A 630 13.04 -5.67 -33.88
CA LYS A 630 12.21 -6.69 -34.53
C LYS A 630 11.58 -7.66 -33.53
N VAL A 631 12.29 -8.03 -32.46
CA VAL A 631 11.72 -8.87 -31.40
C VAL A 631 10.64 -8.10 -30.62
N HIS A 632 10.80 -6.80 -30.38
CA HIS A 632 9.75 -5.98 -29.78
C HIS A 632 8.49 -5.88 -30.64
N GLU A 633 8.64 -5.77 -31.97
CA GLU A 633 7.53 -5.84 -32.92
C GLU A 633 6.80 -7.18 -32.81
N PHE A 634 7.55 -8.29 -32.78
CA PHE A 634 7.01 -9.63 -32.57
C PHE A 634 6.24 -9.74 -31.24
N LEU A 635 6.80 -9.23 -30.15
CA LEU A 635 6.17 -9.26 -28.83
C LEU A 635 4.86 -8.46 -28.77
N LYS A 636 4.64 -7.51 -29.69
CA LYS A 636 3.36 -6.77 -29.83
C LYS A 636 2.38 -7.40 -30.83
N SER A 637 2.84 -8.29 -31.71
CA SER A 637 2.01 -8.95 -32.73
C SER A 637 1.17 -10.11 -32.18
N GLU A 638 0.35 -10.76 -32.99
CA GLU A 638 -0.38 -11.99 -32.59
C GLU A 638 0.47 -13.27 -32.64
N ARG A 639 1.70 -13.17 -33.19
CA ARG A 639 2.62 -14.30 -33.32
C ARG A 639 3.04 -14.87 -31.96
N LYS A 640 3.37 -16.17 -31.93
CA LYS A 640 3.64 -16.92 -30.68
C LYS A 640 5.09 -17.35 -30.54
N VAL A 641 5.76 -17.72 -31.63
CA VAL A 641 7.15 -18.21 -31.60
C VAL A 641 8.04 -17.37 -32.52
N PHE A 642 9.17 -16.92 -31.97
CA PHE A 642 10.26 -16.27 -32.70
C PHE A 642 11.52 -17.12 -32.63
N LEU A 643 11.94 -17.67 -33.77
CA LEU A 643 13.19 -18.44 -33.88
C LEU A 643 14.37 -17.53 -34.22
N LEU A 644 15.35 -17.48 -33.33
CA LEU A 644 16.61 -16.78 -33.54
C LEU A 644 17.70 -17.76 -33.98
N ARG A 645 18.08 -17.66 -35.25
CA ARG A 645 19.16 -18.44 -35.86
C ARG A 645 20.45 -17.65 -35.92
N GLY A 646 21.56 -18.34 -35.92
CA GLY A 646 22.88 -17.75 -36.17
C GLY A 646 23.97 -18.77 -36.01
N SER A 647 25.14 -18.52 -36.60
CA SER A 647 26.29 -19.41 -36.49
C SER A 647 26.86 -19.45 -35.07
N SER A 648 27.77 -20.37 -34.78
CA SER A 648 28.45 -20.40 -33.48
C SER A 648 29.19 -19.08 -33.21
N GLY A 649 29.01 -18.50 -32.01
CA GLY A 649 29.69 -17.25 -31.62
C GLY A 649 29.07 -15.96 -32.17
N SER A 650 27.97 -16.05 -32.93
CA SER A 650 27.25 -14.90 -33.49
C SER A 650 26.59 -13.96 -32.46
N GLY A 651 26.54 -14.35 -31.17
CA GLY A 651 25.99 -13.51 -30.10
C GLY A 651 24.54 -13.81 -29.69
N LYS A 652 23.97 -14.95 -30.09
CA LYS A 652 22.61 -15.40 -29.69
C LYS A 652 22.38 -15.34 -28.17
N SER A 653 23.22 -16.00 -27.39
CA SER A 653 23.11 -16.02 -25.91
C SER A 653 23.25 -14.63 -25.29
N SER A 654 24.15 -13.80 -25.84
CA SER A 654 24.32 -12.41 -25.40
C SER A 654 23.08 -11.58 -25.69
N PHE A 655 22.46 -11.77 -26.86
CA PHE A 655 21.20 -11.14 -27.21
C PHE A 655 20.06 -11.59 -26.29
N SER A 656 19.91 -12.89 -26.04
CA SER A 656 18.87 -13.43 -25.15
C SER A 656 18.94 -12.85 -23.73
N ARG A 657 20.15 -12.67 -23.18
CA ARG A 657 20.35 -12.01 -21.88
C ARG A 657 20.05 -10.52 -21.92
N ALA A 658 20.47 -9.82 -22.98
CA ALA A 658 20.17 -8.40 -23.15
C ALA A 658 18.67 -8.14 -23.30
N LEU A 659 17.96 -9.01 -24.04
CA LEU A 659 16.51 -8.98 -24.18
C LEU A 659 15.82 -9.18 -22.82
N GLU A 660 16.28 -10.13 -22.01
CA GLU A 660 15.72 -10.32 -20.67
C GLU A 660 15.85 -9.05 -19.81
N ILE A 661 17.03 -8.43 -19.80
CA ILE A 661 17.28 -7.19 -19.03
C ILE A 661 16.39 -6.05 -19.52
N ASP A 662 16.31 -5.85 -20.83
CA ASP A 662 15.50 -4.79 -21.44
C ASP A 662 14.01 -4.95 -21.10
N LEU A 663 13.50 -6.19 -21.15
CA LEU A 663 12.11 -6.48 -20.77
C LEU A 663 11.87 -6.29 -19.26
N TRP A 664 12.83 -6.64 -18.40
CA TRP A 664 12.72 -6.38 -16.95
C TRP A 664 12.80 -4.89 -16.61
N ASP A 665 13.56 -4.10 -17.37
CA ASP A 665 13.61 -2.64 -17.22
C ASP A 665 12.27 -2.00 -17.63
N ALA A 666 11.63 -2.53 -18.67
CA ALA A 666 10.31 -2.08 -19.13
C ALA A 666 9.11 -2.65 -18.33
N TYR A 667 9.32 -3.64 -17.46
CA TYR A 667 8.26 -4.33 -16.72
C TYR A 667 7.46 -3.38 -15.82
N LYS A 668 6.13 -3.52 -15.86
CA LYS A 668 5.17 -2.87 -14.97
C LYS A 668 4.32 -3.94 -14.28
N VAL A 669 3.82 -3.64 -13.08
CA VAL A 669 2.94 -4.53 -12.30
C VAL A 669 1.78 -5.03 -13.17
N GLY A 670 1.54 -6.35 -13.15
CA GLY A 670 0.54 -7.01 -14.00
C GLY A 670 0.96 -7.25 -15.46
N GLY A 671 2.12 -6.77 -15.88
CA GLY A 671 2.66 -6.99 -17.23
C GLY A 671 3.12 -8.43 -17.49
N ALA A 672 3.56 -8.69 -18.73
CA ALA A 672 4.12 -9.98 -19.13
C ALA A 672 5.49 -10.21 -18.47
N ILE A 673 5.72 -11.42 -17.97
CA ILE A 673 6.87 -11.75 -17.13
C ILE A 673 7.97 -12.37 -17.99
N PRO A 674 9.16 -11.75 -18.09
CA PRO A 674 10.30 -12.32 -18.83
C PRO A 674 10.89 -13.51 -18.06
N LEU A 675 11.14 -14.62 -18.75
CA LEU A 675 11.74 -15.80 -18.15
C LEU A 675 12.85 -16.34 -19.07
N PHE A 676 14.10 -16.03 -18.74
CA PHE A 676 15.24 -16.63 -19.41
C PHE A 676 15.48 -18.06 -18.93
N ILE A 677 15.68 -18.95 -19.90
CA ILE A 677 15.86 -20.38 -19.73
C ILE A 677 17.05 -20.79 -20.60
N HIS A 678 18.17 -21.11 -19.95
CA HIS A 678 19.24 -21.83 -20.62
C HIS A 678 18.85 -23.30 -20.66
N LEU A 679 18.49 -23.80 -21.85
CA LEU A 679 17.85 -25.11 -21.99
C LEU A 679 18.71 -26.28 -21.46
N PRO A 680 20.05 -26.30 -21.64
CA PRO A 680 20.92 -27.33 -21.09
C PRO A 680 20.78 -27.57 -19.58
N ASP A 681 20.45 -26.53 -18.80
CA ASP A 681 20.35 -26.63 -17.34
C ASP A 681 19.20 -27.55 -16.85
N PHE A 682 18.35 -28.04 -17.76
CA PHE A 682 17.15 -28.80 -17.44
C PHE A 682 17.16 -30.18 -18.10
N ASP A 683 16.95 -31.22 -17.29
CA ASP A 683 16.69 -32.57 -17.82
C ASP A 683 15.27 -32.62 -18.43
N LYS A 684 15.17 -33.20 -19.63
CA LYS A 684 13.93 -33.31 -20.43
C LYS A 684 13.17 -31.97 -20.52
N PRO A 685 13.73 -30.96 -21.21
CA PRO A 685 13.13 -29.63 -21.34
C PRO A 685 11.80 -29.63 -22.10
N GLU A 686 11.45 -30.73 -22.76
CA GLU A 686 10.13 -30.95 -23.37
C GLU A 686 9.02 -31.26 -22.34
N GLN A 687 9.34 -31.35 -21.04
CA GLN A 687 8.38 -31.61 -19.97
C GLN A 687 8.49 -30.58 -18.84
N ASP A 688 7.38 -29.92 -18.52
CA ASP A 688 7.20 -29.01 -17.38
C ASP A 688 8.32 -27.95 -17.25
N LEU A 689 8.76 -27.39 -18.38
CA LEU A 689 9.94 -26.51 -18.45
C LEU A 689 9.77 -25.27 -17.58
N ILE A 690 8.58 -24.67 -17.61
CA ILE A 690 8.27 -23.42 -16.92
C ILE A 690 8.19 -23.68 -15.41
N GLU A 691 7.48 -24.74 -15.01
CA GLU A 691 7.38 -25.19 -13.63
C GLU A 691 8.78 -25.45 -13.05
N LYS A 692 9.61 -26.27 -13.72
CA LYS A 692 11.00 -26.56 -13.29
C LYS A 692 11.82 -25.28 -13.14
N ARG A 693 11.68 -24.33 -14.07
CA ARG A 693 12.42 -23.06 -14.04
C ARG A 693 12.00 -22.17 -12.87
N LEU A 694 10.70 -22.06 -12.62
CA LEU A 694 10.14 -21.26 -11.52
C LEU A 694 10.44 -21.89 -10.16
N SER A 695 10.39 -23.22 -10.03
CA SER A 695 10.81 -23.92 -8.81
C SER A 695 12.30 -23.69 -8.50
N LYS A 696 13.18 -23.69 -9.51
CA LYS A 696 14.59 -23.29 -9.33
C LYS A 696 14.77 -21.83 -8.91
N ALA A 697 13.78 -20.97 -9.16
CA ALA A 697 13.73 -19.58 -8.69
C ALA A 697 12.99 -19.43 -7.35
N ASN A 698 12.79 -20.53 -6.60
CA ASN A 698 12.11 -20.57 -5.30
C ASN A 698 10.62 -20.19 -5.31
N PHE A 699 9.94 -20.31 -6.47
CA PHE A 699 8.48 -20.18 -6.51
C PHE A 699 7.82 -21.44 -5.95
N THR A 700 6.82 -21.27 -5.09
CA THR A 700 6.00 -22.37 -4.54
C THR A 700 4.96 -22.83 -5.55
N ASP A 701 4.47 -24.08 -5.40
CA ASP A 701 3.44 -24.64 -6.29
C ASP A 701 2.18 -23.78 -6.39
N ASN A 702 1.79 -23.11 -5.30
CA ASN A 702 0.64 -22.22 -5.31
C ASN A 702 0.90 -20.96 -6.15
N LEU A 703 2.09 -20.35 -6.03
CA LEU A 703 2.49 -19.22 -6.86
C LEU A 703 2.55 -19.62 -8.34
N ILE A 704 3.10 -20.81 -8.63
CA ILE A 704 3.19 -21.36 -9.99
C ILE A 704 1.80 -21.55 -10.59
N ARG A 705 0.85 -22.12 -9.84
CA ARG A 705 -0.55 -22.28 -10.28
C ARG A 705 -1.22 -20.94 -10.57
N GLU A 706 -1.00 -19.93 -9.73
CA GLU A 706 -1.57 -18.61 -9.95
C GLU A 706 -0.98 -17.93 -11.20
N LEU A 707 0.34 -17.99 -11.36
CA LEU A 707 1.02 -17.50 -12.56
C LEU A 707 0.46 -18.17 -13.82
N LYS A 708 0.26 -19.49 -13.78
CA LYS A 708 -0.27 -20.28 -14.89
C LYS A 708 -1.67 -19.86 -15.31
N LEU A 709 -2.53 -19.52 -14.35
CA LEU A 709 -3.93 -19.15 -14.61
C LEU A 709 -4.11 -17.68 -15.02
N ASN A 710 -3.29 -16.78 -14.48
CA ASN A 710 -3.60 -15.34 -14.51
C ASN A 710 -2.55 -14.48 -15.22
N ARG A 711 -1.39 -15.01 -15.59
CA ARG A 711 -0.26 -14.20 -16.07
C ARG A 711 0.26 -14.67 -17.42
N GLN A 712 0.74 -13.69 -18.20
CA GLN A 712 1.43 -13.93 -19.47
C GLN A 712 2.94 -14.01 -19.24
N LEU A 713 3.60 -14.96 -19.89
CA LEU A 713 5.06 -15.13 -19.86
C LEU A 713 5.71 -14.79 -21.21
N ILE A 714 6.94 -14.30 -21.17
CA ILE A 714 7.84 -14.20 -22.32
C ILE A 714 9.00 -15.14 -22.06
N LEU A 715 8.98 -16.31 -22.69
CA LEU A 715 10.02 -17.32 -22.56
C LEU A 715 11.18 -16.98 -23.50
N ILE A 716 12.38 -16.87 -22.94
CA ILE A 716 13.61 -16.64 -23.70
C ILE A 716 14.48 -17.90 -23.54
N CYS A 717 14.32 -18.82 -24.49
CA CYS A 717 14.97 -20.12 -24.48
C CYS A 717 16.28 -20.06 -25.27
N ASP A 718 17.40 -20.32 -24.62
CA ASP A 718 18.72 -20.30 -25.23
C ASP A 718 19.33 -21.70 -25.35
N ALA A 719 20.18 -21.89 -26.36
CA ALA A 719 20.93 -23.12 -26.62
C ALA A 719 20.07 -24.37 -26.92
N TYR A 720 19.08 -24.26 -27.81
CA TYR A 720 18.25 -25.41 -28.22
C TYR A 720 19.08 -26.53 -28.87
N ASP A 721 20.14 -26.18 -29.60
CA ASP A 721 21.02 -27.17 -30.24
C ASP A 721 21.85 -28.01 -29.26
N GLU A 722 21.79 -27.71 -27.96
CA GLU A 722 22.61 -28.36 -26.92
C GLU A 722 21.83 -29.38 -26.09
N ILE A 723 20.50 -29.45 -26.19
CA ILE A 723 19.64 -30.35 -25.41
C ILE A 723 19.40 -31.74 -26.04
N GLN A 724 20.10 -32.05 -27.14
CA GLN A 724 20.11 -33.38 -27.79
C GLN A 724 18.71 -33.95 -28.11
N THR A 725 17.75 -33.08 -28.43
CA THR A 725 16.37 -33.45 -28.79
C THR A 725 15.89 -32.65 -30.00
N LEU A 726 15.01 -33.25 -30.79
CA LEU A 726 14.36 -32.64 -31.96
C LEU A 726 12.85 -32.49 -31.71
N GLN A 727 12.48 -32.05 -30.52
CA GLN A 727 11.09 -31.91 -30.10
C GLN A 727 10.66 -30.44 -30.07
N ASN A 728 9.43 -30.18 -30.50
CA ASN A 728 8.84 -28.85 -30.45
C ASN A 728 8.46 -28.46 -29.02
N LEU A 729 9.26 -27.60 -28.39
CA LEU A 729 9.07 -27.22 -26.99
C LEU A 729 7.79 -26.42 -26.76
N TYR A 730 7.32 -25.68 -27.76
CA TYR A 730 6.06 -24.93 -27.67
C TYR A 730 4.89 -25.90 -27.51
N THR A 731 4.80 -26.89 -28.40
CA THR A 731 3.73 -27.90 -28.39
C THR A 731 3.85 -28.85 -27.20
N ARG A 732 5.07 -29.32 -26.89
CA ARG A 732 5.29 -30.29 -25.79
C ARG A 732 5.01 -29.71 -24.40
N ASN A 733 5.26 -28.41 -24.19
CA ASN A 733 4.90 -27.70 -22.96
C ASN A 733 3.48 -27.09 -23.01
N ARG A 734 2.66 -27.43 -24.02
CA ARG A 734 1.23 -27.05 -24.13
C ARG A 734 0.98 -25.54 -24.03
N LEU A 735 1.85 -24.74 -24.63
CA LEU A 735 1.77 -23.29 -24.51
C LEU A 735 0.54 -22.75 -25.24
N ASN A 736 -0.20 -21.86 -24.56
CA ASN A 736 -1.45 -21.26 -25.02
C ASN A 736 -2.60 -22.26 -25.26
N GLU A 737 -2.54 -23.47 -24.70
CA GLU A 737 -3.70 -24.34 -24.60
C GLU A 737 -4.65 -23.93 -23.47
N GLN A 738 -5.92 -24.34 -23.55
CA GLN A 738 -6.93 -23.98 -22.55
C GLN A 738 -6.57 -24.51 -21.16
N GLY A 739 -6.42 -23.60 -20.19
CA GLY A 739 -6.03 -23.92 -18.81
C GLY A 739 -4.53 -24.13 -18.60
N GLU A 740 -3.71 -23.92 -19.62
CA GLU A 740 -2.25 -24.01 -19.59
C GLU A 740 -1.61 -22.61 -19.70
N TRP A 741 -0.28 -22.55 -19.76
CA TRP A 741 0.50 -21.31 -19.74
C TRP A 741 0.18 -20.37 -20.91
N CYS A 742 -0.14 -19.11 -20.63
CA CYS A 742 -0.21 -18.04 -21.63
C CYS A 742 1.20 -17.49 -21.89
N ALA A 743 1.80 -17.76 -23.05
CA ALA A 743 3.20 -17.44 -23.29
C ALA A 743 3.53 -17.06 -24.74
N LYS A 744 4.50 -16.17 -24.90
CA LYS A 744 5.28 -16.01 -26.14
C LYS A 744 6.66 -16.61 -25.96
N MET A 745 7.22 -17.18 -27.02
CA MET A 745 8.52 -17.84 -26.97
C MET A 745 9.49 -17.20 -27.97
N VAL A 746 10.65 -16.79 -27.48
CA VAL A 746 11.84 -16.49 -28.27
C VAL A 746 12.83 -17.63 -28.04
N ILE A 747 13.19 -18.36 -29.09
CA ILE A 747 14.04 -19.53 -28.98
C ILE A 747 15.26 -19.41 -29.88
N ALA A 748 16.45 -19.64 -29.33
CA ALA A 748 17.72 -19.51 -30.04
C ALA A 748 18.32 -20.88 -30.38
N CYS A 749 18.78 -21.02 -31.62
CA CYS A 749 19.38 -22.25 -32.13
C CYS A 749 20.54 -21.97 -33.11
N ARG A 750 21.58 -22.81 -33.11
CA ARG A 750 22.62 -22.81 -34.14
C ARG A 750 22.03 -23.14 -35.51
N THR A 751 22.46 -22.40 -36.54
CA THR A 751 21.96 -22.59 -37.91
C THR A 751 22.34 -23.95 -38.46
N GLU A 752 23.48 -24.46 -38.01
CA GLU A 752 24.12 -25.71 -38.42
C GLU A 752 23.47 -26.96 -37.82
N TYR A 753 22.72 -26.79 -36.71
CA TYR A 753 22.08 -27.91 -36.02
C TYR A 753 20.79 -28.39 -36.70
N ILE A 754 20.16 -27.51 -37.47
CA ILE A 754 18.80 -27.68 -37.96
C ILE A 754 18.77 -28.00 -39.46
N GLY A 755 18.14 -29.14 -39.80
CA GLY A 755 18.02 -29.64 -41.17
C GLY A 755 16.98 -28.89 -42.02
N LYS A 756 16.64 -29.40 -43.21
CA LYS A 756 15.68 -28.73 -44.12
C LYS A 756 14.27 -28.63 -43.53
N ASP A 757 13.85 -29.63 -42.76
CA ASP A 757 12.51 -29.73 -42.16
C ASP A 757 12.47 -29.19 -40.72
N TYR A 758 13.30 -28.19 -40.41
CA TYR A 758 13.45 -27.69 -39.04
C TYR A 758 12.21 -27.00 -38.48
N LYS A 759 11.30 -26.55 -39.34
CA LYS A 759 10.09 -25.83 -38.91
C LYS A 759 9.21 -26.70 -38.02
N ASP A 760 9.19 -28.01 -38.24
CA ASP A 760 8.47 -29.00 -37.42
C ASP A 760 8.85 -28.90 -35.92
N PHE A 761 10.08 -28.46 -35.62
CA PHE A 761 10.61 -28.35 -34.26
C PHE A 761 10.29 -27.01 -33.58
N PHE A 762 9.77 -26.01 -34.29
CA PHE A 762 9.56 -24.67 -33.72
C PHE A 762 8.21 -24.05 -34.06
N GLN A 763 7.59 -24.44 -35.16
CA GLN A 763 6.33 -23.88 -35.62
C GLN A 763 5.17 -24.37 -34.74
N PRO A 764 4.31 -23.48 -34.21
CA PRO A 764 3.12 -23.89 -33.48
C PRO A 764 2.21 -24.78 -34.33
N SER A 765 1.70 -25.86 -33.74
CA SER A 765 0.72 -26.76 -34.35
C SER A 765 -0.55 -26.77 -33.49
N ASP A 766 -1.74 -26.68 -34.10
CA ASP A 766 -3.01 -26.83 -33.37
C ASP A 766 -3.33 -28.32 -33.10
N ARG A 767 -4.33 -28.62 -32.25
CA ARG A 767 -4.84 -29.95 -31.91
C ARG A 767 -5.28 -30.78 -33.12
N ASN A 768 -5.55 -30.12 -34.26
CA ASN A 768 -5.84 -30.77 -35.54
C ASN A 768 -4.58 -31.03 -36.41
N HIS A 769 -3.38 -30.82 -35.87
CA HIS A 769 -2.10 -30.88 -36.58
C HIS A 769 -2.00 -29.97 -37.82
N ALA A 770 -2.85 -28.94 -37.89
CA ALA A 770 -2.71 -27.89 -38.90
C ALA A 770 -1.58 -26.95 -38.48
N GLU A 771 -0.53 -26.88 -39.30
CA GLU A 771 0.56 -25.94 -39.15
C GLU A 771 0.09 -24.53 -39.47
N ASP A 772 0.07 -23.63 -38.49
CA ASP A 772 -0.31 -22.23 -38.71
C ASP A 772 0.94 -21.38 -38.89
N SER A 773 1.35 -21.22 -40.15
CA SER A 773 2.53 -20.42 -40.51
C SER A 773 2.39 -18.94 -40.12
N SER A 774 1.19 -18.46 -39.78
CA SER A 774 1.00 -17.06 -39.35
C SER A 774 1.52 -16.79 -37.93
N LEU A 775 1.63 -17.82 -37.08
CA LEU A 775 2.05 -17.70 -35.67
C LEU A 775 3.56 -17.78 -35.47
N PHE A 776 4.32 -18.10 -36.51
CA PHE A 776 5.76 -18.32 -36.49
C PHE A 776 6.50 -17.19 -37.20
N GLN A 777 7.64 -16.78 -36.63
CA GLN A 777 8.57 -15.82 -37.22
C GLN A 777 10.00 -16.28 -36.96
N GLU A 778 10.91 -15.99 -37.88
CA GLU A 778 12.34 -16.27 -37.68
C GLU A 778 13.21 -15.07 -38.06
N ALA A 779 14.44 -15.09 -37.56
CA ALA A 779 15.49 -14.18 -37.97
C ALA A 779 16.85 -14.87 -37.89
N VAL A 780 17.76 -14.51 -38.80
CA VAL A 780 19.14 -14.99 -38.82
C VAL A 780 20.07 -13.83 -38.47
N ILE A 781 20.84 -13.98 -37.40
CA ILE A 781 21.86 -12.99 -37.01
C ILE A 781 22.89 -12.86 -38.14
N ALA A 782 23.12 -11.63 -38.56
CA ALA A 782 24.14 -11.31 -39.54
C ALA A 782 25.51 -11.08 -38.87
N PRO A 783 26.62 -11.30 -39.60
CA PRO A 783 27.95 -10.94 -39.10
C PRO A 783 28.04 -9.44 -38.77
N PHE A 784 28.90 -9.08 -37.81
CA PHE A 784 29.08 -7.68 -37.42
C PHE A 784 29.56 -6.83 -38.60
N THR A 785 28.93 -5.66 -38.73
CA THR A 785 29.39 -4.59 -39.63
C THR A 785 30.67 -3.94 -39.11
N GLU A 786 31.41 -3.24 -39.98
CA GLU A 786 32.56 -2.46 -39.53
C GLU A 786 32.17 -1.47 -38.42
N LYS A 787 30.97 -0.86 -38.50
CA LYS A 787 30.48 0.06 -37.45
C LYS A 787 30.34 -0.63 -36.09
N GLN A 788 29.73 -1.82 -36.05
CA GLN A 788 29.55 -2.60 -34.82
C GLN A 788 30.90 -3.07 -34.23
N ILE A 789 31.87 -3.41 -35.09
CA ILE A 789 33.24 -3.77 -34.66
C ILE A 789 33.92 -2.58 -33.97
N HIS A 790 33.86 -1.39 -34.57
CA HIS A 790 34.45 -0.20 -33.97
C HIS A 790 33.77 0.17 -32.65
N GLU A 791 32.44 0.14 -32.60
CA GLU A 791 31.67 0.42 -31.37
C GLU A 791 32.02 -0.56 -30.25
N TYR A 792 32.21 -1.85 -30.57
CA TYR A 792 32.66 -2.85 -29.60
C TYR A 792 34.02 -2.50 -29.00
N ILE A 793 34.99 -2.15 -29.85
CA ILE A 793 36.36 -1.81 -29.45
C ILE A 793 36.36 -0.56 -28.57
N ASP A 794 35.59 0.47 -28.96
CA ASP A 794 35.48 1.71 -28.20
C ASP A 794 34.90 1.48 -26.80
N LYS A 795 33.83 0.68 -26.69
CA LYS A 795 33.26 0.31 -25.39
C LYS A 795 34.23 -0.52 -24.55
N TYR A 796 34.94 -1.46 -25.16
CA TYR A 796 35.89 -2.35 -24.47
C TYR A 796 37.08 -1.59 -23.89
N PHE A 797 37.64 -0.62 -24.63
CA PHE A 797 38.80 0.16 -24.22
C PHE A 797 38.45 1.55 -23.70
N SER A 798 37.32 1.73 -23.02
CA SER A 798 36.83 3.00 -22.49
C SER A 798 37.85 3.87 -21.69
N LYS A 799 39.06 3.36 -21.38
CA LYS A 799 40.24 4.09 -20.83
C LYS A 799 41.61 3.76 -21.50
N GLY A 800 41.67 3.27 -22.74
CA GLY A 800 42.91 2.78 -23.42
C GLY A 800 43.18 3.39 -24.81
N GLU A 801 44.18 2.86 -25.55
CA GLU A 801 44.54 3.34 -26.90
C GLU A 801 43.96 2.46 -28.04
N PRO A 802 42.76 2.77 -28.58
CA PRO A 802 42.17 2.07 -29.75
C PRO A 802 43.00 2.20 -31.04
N LYS A 803 43.99 3.10 -31.05
CA LYS A 803 44.89 3.35 -32.19
C LYS A 803 45.71 2.12 -32.61
N LYS A 804 46.07 1.22 -31.68
CA LYS A 804 46.84 0.00 -31.98
C LYS A 804 46.00 -1.04 -32.74
N PHE A 805 44.72 -1.16 -32.40
CA PHE A 805 43.77 -2.04 -33.10
C PHE A 805 43.38 -1.52 -34.47
N THR A 806 43.15 -0.21 -34.57
CA THR A 806 42.88 0.45 -35.86
C THR A 806 44.03 0.23 -36.85
N ARG A 807 45.27 0.19 -36.34
CA ARG A 807 46.46 -0.13 -37.14
C ARG A 807 46.49 -1.60 -37.57
N ALA A 808 46.23 -2.54 -36.66
CA ALA A 808 46.16 -3.97 -36.97
C ALA A 808 45.12 -4.30 -38.06
N PHE A 809 43.94 -3.66 -38.04
CA PHE A 809 42.93 -3.85 -39.09
C PHE A 809 43.32 -3.27 -40.45
N LYS A 810 44.21 -2.27 -40.50
CA LYS A 810 44.75 -1.74 -41.76
C LYS A 810 45.84 -2.63 -42.33
N GLU A 811 46.69 -3.17 -41.47
CA GLU A 811 47.86 -3.98 -41.86
C GLU A 811 47.48 -5.44 -42.19
N ILE A 812 46.32 -5.93 -41.74
CA ILE A 812 45.92 -7.34 -41.87
C ILE A 812 44.47 -7.46 -42.38
N PRO A 813 44.27 -7.49 -43.71
CA PRO A 813 42.93 -7.56 -44.29
C PRO A 813 42.12 -8.80 -43.87
N VAL A 814 42.77 -9.97 -43.73
CA VAL A 814 42.12 -11.23 -43.33
C VAL A 814 41.52 -11.15 -41.92
N LEU A 815 42.13 -10.36 -41.03
CA LEU A 815 41.63 -10.14 -39.68
C LEU A 815 40.27 -9.43 -39.68
N LYS A 816 40.01 -8.54 -40.66
CA LYS A 816 38.73 -7.83 -40.76
C LYS A 816 37.55 -8.77 -41.00
N ASP A 817 37.74 -9.78 -41.85
CA ASP A 817 36.69 -10.76 -42.13
C ASP A 817 36.47 -11.69 -40.94
N LEU A 818 37.55 -12.06 -40.27
CA LEU A 818 37.53 -12.94 -39.10
C LEU A 818 36.77 -12.34 -37.90
N VAL A 819 36.98 -11.06 -37.60
CA VAL A 819 36.35 -10.39 -36.44
C VAL A 819 34.89 -9.99 -36.69
N LYS A 820 34.33 -10.28 -37.85
CA LYS A 820 32.88 -10.17 -38.07
C LYS A 820 32.10 -11.14 -37.16
N ASN A 821 32.74 -12.20 -36.67
CA ASN A 821 32.20 -13.03 -35.60
C ASN A 821 32.48 -12.35 -34.24
N PRO A 822 31.46 -12.00 -33.45
CA PRO A 822 31.61 -11.30 -32.17
C PRO A 822 32.49 -12.02 -31.14
N PHE A 823 32.40 -13.35 -31.10
CA PHE A 823 33.23 -14.16 -30.22
C PHE A 823 34.70 -14.05 -30.60
N VAL A 824 35.02 -14.14 -31.90
CA VAL A 824 36.40 -14.02 -32.39
C VAL A 824 36.92 -12.59 -32.21
N LEU A 825 36.08 -11.56 -32.37
CA LEU A 825 36.43 -10.18 -32.05
C LEU A 825 36.83 -10.03 -30.58
N LYS A 826 36.07 -10.61 -29.65
CA LYS A 826 36.41 -10.61 -28.22
C LYS A 826 37.79 -11.21 -27.97
N LEU A 827 38.07 -12.38 -28.53
CA LEU A 827 39.38 -13.04 -28.40
C LEU A 827 40.50 -12.19 -29.01
N SER A 828 40.27 -11.64 -30.20
CA SER A 828 41.25 -10.82 -30.92
C SER A 828 41.61 -9.57 -30.12
N VAL A 829 40.61 -8.90 -29.52
CA VAL A 829 40.80 -7.73 -28.67
C VAL A 829 41.64 -8.04 -27.42
N GLU A 830 41.58 -9.27 -26.92
CA GLU A 830 42.36 -9.68 -25.75
C GLU A 830 43.81 -10.06 -26.07
N VAL A 831 44.06 -10.61 -27.26
CA VAL A 831 45.34 -11.27 -27.60
C VAL A 831 46.20 -10.49 -28.59
N LEU A 832 45.61 -9.73 -29.50
CA LEU A 832 46.34 -8.94 -30.51
C LEU A 832 47.46 -8.04 -29.93
N PRO A 833 47.30 -7.38 -28.77
CA PRO A 833 48.36 -6.55 -28.19
C PRO A 833 49.64 -7.32 -27.85
N GLN A 834 49.54 -8.65 -27.66
CA GLN A 834 50.67 -9.52 -27.37
C GLN A 834 51.32 -10.03 -28.66
N ILE A 835 50.50 -10.45 -29.63
CA ILE A 835 50.96 -10.87 -30.97
C ILE A 835 51.73 -9.73 -31.67
N MET A 836 51.28 -8.49 -31.50
CA MET A 836 51.96 -7.31 -32.07
C MET A 836 53.26 -6.92 -31.36
N LYS A 837 53.49 -7.37 -30.12
CA LYS A 837 54.74 -7.12 -29.39
C LYS A 837 55.83 -8.13 -29.75
N SER A 838 55.45 -9.35 -30.12
CA SER A 838 56.38 -10.44 -30.44
C SER A 838 56.82 -10.46 -31.92
N SER A 839 56.08 -9.81 -32.83
CA SER A 839 56.39 -9.78 -34.27
C SER A 839 57.15 -8.50 -34.67
N THR A 840 58.43 -8.64 -35.06
CA THR A 840 59.29 -7.52 -35.50
C THR A 840 59.03 -7.04 -36.93
N SER A 841 58.18 -7.72 -37.71
CA SER A 841 57.61 -7.23 -38.97
C SER A 841 56.32 -7.98 -39.31
N LEU A 842 55.20 -7.26 -39.44
CA LEU A 842 53.87 -7.82 -39.75
C LEU A 842 53.72 -8.26 -41.22
N SER A 843 54.75 -8.11 -42.07
CA SER A 843 54.67 -8.38 -43.51
C SER A 843 54.91 -9.84 -43.92
N SER A 844 55.38 -10.71 -43.02
CA SER A 844 55.82 -12.08 -43.36
C SER A 844 54.99 -13.20 -42.72
N GLU A 845 54.22 -12.92 -41.66
CA GLU A 845 53.39 -13.93 -40.99
C GLU A 845 51.90 -13.60 -41.18
N ARG A 846 51.16 -14.49 -41.88
CA ARG A 846 49.70 -14.36 -42.01
C ARG A 846 49.07 -14.62 -40.64
N ILE A 847 48.26 -13.69 -40.12
CA ILE A 847 47.42 -13.94 -38.94
C ILE A 847 46.16 -14.69 -39.40
N THR A 848 45.97 -15.91 -38.90
CA THR A 848 44.85 -16.81 -39.17
C THR A 848 43.95 -16.96 -37.94
N ARG A 849 42.80 -17.64 -38.10
CA ARG A 849 41.91 -17.97 -36.96
C ARG A 849 42.62 -18.86 -35.96
N VAL A 850 43.32 -19.86 -36.50
CA VAL A 850 44.12 -20.84 -35.77
C VAL A 850 45.13 -20.12 -34.87
N LYS A 851 45.91 -19.18 -35.40
CA LYS A 851 46.92 -18.44 -34.64
C LYS A 851 46.35 -17.59 -33.50
N ILE A 852 45.20 -16.95 -33.70
CA ILE A 852 44.54 -16.16 -32.64
C ILE A 852 44.10 -17.07 -31.50
N ILE A 853 43.56 -18.25 -31.83
CA ILE A 853 43.10 -19.23 -30.85
C ILE A 853 44.30 -19.91 -30.16
N ASP A 854 45.35 -20.27 -30.88
CA ASP A 854 46.59 -20.82 -30.32
C ASP A 854 47.15 -19.89 -29.24
N GLU A 855 47.30 -18.61 -29.56
CA GLU A 855 47.82 -17.62 -28.61
C GLU A 855 46.83 -17.36 -27.46
N PHE A 856 45.52 -17.35 -27.73
CA PHE A 856 44.52 -17.26 -26.66
C PHE A 856 44.60 -18.43 -25.68
N VAL A 857 44.62 -19.68 -26.19
CA VAL A 857 44.69 -20.89 -25.37
C VAL A 857 45.99 -20.91 -24.57
N ALA A 858 47.12 -20.54 -25.16
CA ALA A 858 48.38 -20.41 -24.44
C ALA A 858 48.28 -19.39 -23.29
N LEU A 859 47.68 -18.23 -23.52
CA LEU A 859 47.46 -17.22 -22.47
C LEU A 859 46.48 -17.68 -21.39
N TRP A 860 45.41 -18.37 -21.79
CA TRP A 860 44.42 -18.94 -20.88
C TRP A 860 45.09 -19.96 -19.94
N LEU A 861 45.87 -20.89 -20.48
CA LEU A 861 46.58 -21.90 -19.71
C LEU A 861 47.63 -21.27 -18.79
N LYS A 862 48.42 -20.30 -19.26
CA LYS A 862 49.40 -19.57 -18.42
C LYS A 862 48.74 -18.87 -17.23
N ARG A 863 47.60 -18.21 -17.46
CA ARG A 863 46.83 -17.55 -16.40
C ARG A 863 46.25 -18.56 -15.41
N ASN A 864 45.69 -19.67 -15.90
CA ASN A 864 45.09 -20.68 -15.03
C ASN A 864 46.13 -21.47 -14.24
N LYS A 865 47.30 -21.77 -14.82
CA LYS A 865 48.46 -22.30 -14.10
C LYS A 865 48.82 -21.37 -12.94
N LYS A 866 48.98 -20.06 -13.21
CA LYS A 866 49.27 -19.06 -12.17
C LYS A 866 48.17 -18.97 -11.11
N ARG A 867 46.91 -19.06 -11.50
CA ARG A 867 45.75 -19.09 -10.59
C ARG A 867 45.83 -20.30 -9.66
N LEU A 868 46.01 -21.50 -10.21
CA LEU A 868 46.07 -22.74 -9.47
C LEU A 868 47.29 -22.79 -8.52
N THR A 869 48.46 -22.30 -8.95
CA THR A 869 49.65 -22.23 -8.09
C THR A 869 49.53 -21.23 -6.94
N ASN A 870 48.63 -20.25 -7.07
CA ASN A 870 48.40 -19.22 -6.03
C ASN A 870 47.19 -19.54 -5.14
N MET A 871 46.48 -20.64 -5.41
CA MET A 871 45.27 -21.03 -4.68
C MET A 871 45.65 -21.94 -3.51
N THR A 872 44.96 -21.79 -2.37
CA THR A 872 45.14 -22.68 -1.23
C THR A 872 44.44 -24.01 -1.52
N LEU A 873 45.20 -25.00 -1.98
CA LEU A 873 44.70 -26.35 -2.27
C LEU A 873 44.82 -27.27 -1.05
N THR A 874 44.09 -28.38 -1.08
CA THR A 874 44.27 -29.45 -0.09
C THR A 874 45.66 -30.09 -0.26
N PRO A 875 46.28 -30.65 0.80
CA PRO A 875 47.58 -31.31 0.68
C PRO A 875 47.69 -32.38 -0.43
N PRO A 876 46.69 -33.25 -0.70
CA PRO A 876 46.77 -34.19 -1.80
C PRO A 876 46.70 -33.51 -3.18
N ASP A 877 45.89 -32.46 -3.35
CA ASP A 877 45.74 -31.78 -4.63
C ASP A 877 46.92 -30.86 -4.92
N ASP A 878 47.53 -30.24 -3.90
CA ASP A 878 48.80 -29.52 -4.03
C ASP A 878 49.91 -30.44 -4.52
N LYS A 879 49.99 -31.67 -4.00
CA LYS A 879 50.96 -32.68 -4.46
C LYS A 879 50.72 -33.11 -5.91
N LYS A 880 49.46 -33.22 -6.35
CA LYS A 880 49.12 -33.49 -7.77
C LYS A 880 49.51 -32.29 -8.65
N LEU A 881 49.18 -31.07 -8.24
CA LEU A 881 49.51 -29.85 -8.96
C LEU A 881 51.03 -29.69 -9.11
N GLN A 882 51.80 -29.88 -8.05
CA GLN A 882 53.27 -29.79 -8.11
C GLN A 882 53.87 -30.83 -9.06
N ARG A 883 53.30 -32.03 -9.16
CA ARG A 883 53.71 -33.04 -10.16
C ARG A 883 53.41 -32.55 -11.58
N LEU A 884 52.18 -32.10 -11.84
CA LEU A 884 51.80 -31.56 -13.16
C LEU A 884 52.65 -30.35 -13.55
N VAL A 885 52.96 -29.45 -12.62
CA VAL A 885 53.82 -28.28 -12.86
C VAL A 885 55.26 -28.69 -13.17
N ARG A 886 55.82 -29.64 -12.41
CA ARG A 886 57.18 -30.17 -12.65
C ARG A 886 57.28 -30.89 -14.00
N ASP A 887 56.24 -31.62 -14.37
CA ASP A 887 56.25 -32.49 -15.55
C ASP A 887 55.73 -31.79 -16.83
N GLY A 888 55.39 -30.49 -16.75
CA GLY A 888 54.94 -29.66 -17.87
C GLY A 888 53.43 -29.45 -17.90
N PHE A 889 52.92 -28.52 -17.07
CA PHE A 889 51.48 -28.34 -16.87
C PHE A 889 50.73 -27.94 -18.15
N GLU A 890 51.32 -27.04 -18.95
CA GLU A 890 50.69 -26.53 -20.16
C GLU A 890 50.60 -27.63 -21.22
N GLU A 891 51.62 -28.47 -21.34
CA GLU A 891 51.65 -29.64 -22.21
C GLU A 891 50.61 -30.68 -21.82
N HIS A 892 50.47 -30.97 -20.51
CA HIS A 892 49.45 -31.89 -20.00
C HIS A 892 48.03 -31.37 -20.25
N ALA A 893 47.79 -30.06 -20.10
CA ALA A 893 46.50 -29.45 -20.37
C ALA A 893 46.14 -29.46 -21.87
N VAL A 894 47.11 -29.22 -22.74
CA VAL A 894 46.93 -29.37 -24.20
C VAL A 894 46.64 -30.83 -24.57
N CYS A 895 47.38 -31.79 -24.00
CA CYS A 895 47.14 -33.22 -24.25
C CYS A 895 45.74 -33.64 -23.80
N TYR A 896 45.32 -33.24 -22.61
CA TYR A 896 43.98 -33.48 -22.10
C TYR A 896 42.90 -32.88 -23.02
N THR A 897 43.11 -31.66 -23.53
CA THR A 897 42.18 -30.99 -24.46
C THR A 897 42.04 -31.77 -25.77
N LYS A 898 43.14 -32.25 -26.35
CA LYS A 898 43.12 -33.07 -27.57
C LYS A 898 42.35 -34.37 -27.38
N GLU A 899 42.70 -35.11 -26.33
CA GLU A 899 42.07 -36.40 -26.02
C GLU A 899 40.57 -36.24 -25.77
N LEU A 900 40.17 -35.18 -25.04
CA LEU A 900 38.78 -34.87 -24.78
C LEU A 900 38.03 -34.50 -26.07
N ALA A 901 38.62 -33.66 -26.93
CA ALA A 901 38.03 -33.30 -28.21
C ALA A 901 37.77 -34.53 -29.09
N VAL A 902 38.76 -35.42 -29.20
CA VAL A 902 38.64 -36.69 -29.92
C VAL A 902 37.51 -37.54 -29.34
N ALA A 903 37.43 -37.69 -28.02
CA ALA A 903 36.38 -38.47 -27.38
C ALA A 903 34.97 -37.92 -27.66
N ILE A 904 34.78 -36.60 -27.63
CA ILE A 904 33.49 -35.96 -27.95
C ILE A 904 33.08 -36.24 -29.40
N TYR A 905 34.02 -36.17 -30.34
CA TYR A 905 33.75 -36.47 -31.75
C TYR A 905 33.43 -37.94 -31.99
N LEU A 906 34.15 -38.86 -31.33
CA LEU A 906 33.94 -40.31 -31.49
C LEU A 906 32.64 -40.80 -30.86
N TYR A 907 32.35 -40.38 -29.63
CA TYR A 907 31.27 -40.95 -28.83
C TYR A 907 29.99 -40.10 -28.83
N GLN A 908 30.06 -38.83 -29.25
CA GLN A 908 28.92 -37.91 -29.29
C GLN A 908 28.80 -37.16 -30.62
N ASN A 909 29.45 -37.61 -31.71
CA ASN A 909 29.38 -36.99 -33.03
C ASN A 909 29.70 -35.47 -33.06
N GLY A 910 30.50 -34.99 -32.11
CA GLY A 910 30.87 -33.58 -31.99
C GLY A 910 29.87 -32.71 -31.23
N HIS A 911 28.85 -33.31 -30.59
CA HIS A 911 27.94 -32.57 -29.71
C HIS A 911 28.69 -32.04 -28.48
N PRO A 912 28.68 -30.71 -28.22
CA PRO A 912 29.60 -30.10 -27.26
C PRO A 912 29.21 -30.31 -25.79
N LEU A 913 27.95 -30.63 -25.49
CA LEU A 913 27.44 -30.80 -24.13
C LEU A 913 27.62 -32.24 -23.63
N ILE A 914 28.29 -32.38 -22.49
CA ILE A 914 28.60 -33.67 -21.86
C ILE A 914 27.95 -33.70 -20.48
N SER A 915 27.04 -34.64 -20.26
CA SER A 915 26.49 -34.93 -18.94
C SER A 915 27.25 -36.11 -18.31
N PHE A 916 27.78 -35.92 -17.09
CA PHE A 916 28.53 -36.93 -16.35
C PHE A 916 27.96 -37.13 -14.94
N SER A 917 27.63 -38.38 -14.62
CA SER A 917 27.26 -38.85 -13.29
C SER A 917 28.23 -39.95 -12.86
N GLY A 918 28.90 -39.74 -11.72
CA GLY A 918 29.88 -40.71 -11.20
C GLY A 918 29.31 -42.10 -10.90
N VAL A 919 27.98 -42.25 -10.79
CA VAL A 919 27.32 -43.55 -10.62
C VAL A 919 26.96 -44.17 -11.97
N ASN A 920 26.40 -43.38 -12.89
CA ASN A 920 25.83 -43.92 -14.15
C ASN A 920 26.88 -44.08 -15.25
N ASP A 921 27.92 -43.26 -15.25
CA ASP A 921 28.94 -43.22 -16.30
C ASP A 921 30.21 -43.99 -15.90
N ARG A 922 30.14 -44.85 -14.87
CA ARG A 922 31.25 -45.68 -14.41
C ARG A 922 31.68 -46.67 -15.50
N GLY A 923 32.98 -46.77 -15.76
CA GLY A 923 33.56 -47.59 -16.81
C GLY A 923 33.40 -47.04 -18.22
N THR A 924 32.80 -45.85 -18.39
CA THR A 924 32.67 -45.19 -19.69
C THR A 924 33.85 -44.25 -19.95
N TRP A 925 34.00 -43.81 -21.20
CA TRP A 925 35.01 -42.80 -21.57
C TRP A 925 34.89 -41.51 -20.75
N LYS A 926 33.69 -41.16 -20.24
CA LYS A 926 33.48 -39.95 -19.45
C LYS A 926 34.14 -40.03 -18.08
N GLU A 927 34.20 -41.20 -17.44
CA GLU A 927 34.87 -41.35 -16.14
C GLU A 927 36.36 -40.97 -16.23
N TRP A 928 37.02 -41.28 -17.35
CA TRP A 928 38.42 -40.94 -17.59
C TRP A 928 38.69 -39.42 -17.57
N PHE A 929 37.78 -38.62 -18.11
CA PHE A 929 37.95 -37.17 -18.23
C PHE A 929 37.34 -36.40 -17.05
N PHE A 930 36.22 -36.86 -16.51
CA PHE A 930 35.40 -36.10 -15.56
C PHE A 930 35.45 -36.59 -14.12
N SER A 931 36.13 -37.70 -13.83
CA SER A 931 36.45 -38.09 -12.46
C SER A 931 37.52 -37.20 -11.83
N ASN A 932 37.69 -37.28 -10.51
CA ASN A 932 38.73 -36.56 -9.76
C ASN A 932 40.02 -37.39 -9.59
N LEU A 933 40.23 -38.36 -10.49
CA LEU A 933 41.40 -39.24 -10.46
C LEU A 933 42.63 -38.53 -11.06
N ASP A 934 43.80 -38.78 -10.49
CA ASP A 934 45.12 -38.44 -11.04
C ASP A 934 45.33 -36.97 -11.51
N GLY A 935 44.63 -36.01 -10.89
CA GLY A 935 44.79 -34.58 -11.21
C GLY A 935 44.05 -34.13 -12.47
N LYS A 936 43.14 -34.96 -12.99
CA LYS A 936 42.28 -34.63 -14.14
C LYS A 936 41.31 -33.48 -13.83
N ASP A 937 40.90 -33.33 -12.58
CA ASP A 937 40.16 -32.18 -12.06
C ASP A 937 40.94 -30.86 -12.24
N LEU A 938 42.23 -30.84 -11.88
CA LEU A 938 43.09 -29.67 -12.04
C LEU A 938 43.31 -29.32 -13.53
N LEU A 939 43.44 -30.33 -14.40
CA LEU A 939 43.57 -30.11 -15.85
C LEU A 939 42.26 -29.61 -16.45
N ARG A 940 41.13 -30.21 -16.07
CA ARG A 940 39.78 -29.78 -16.47
C ARG A 940 39.51 -28.33 -16.08
N ASP A 941 39.89 -27.93 -14.87
CA ASP A 941 39.72 -26.56 -14.36
C ASP A 941 40.67 -25.54 -15.00
N SER A 942 41.63 -26.00 -15.81
CA SER A 942 42.62 -25.15 -16.47
C SER A 942 42.32 -24.86 -17.93
N ILE A 943 41.51 -25.70 -18.58
CA ILE A 943 41.15 -25.57 -20.00
C ILE A 943 39.88 -24.70 -20.17
N PRO A 944 39.56 -24.23 -21.39
CA PRO A 944 38.40 -23.38 -21.66
C PRO A 944 37.07 -24.18 -21.63
N LEU A 945 36.71 -24.70 -20.45
CA LEU A 945 35.53 -25.53 -20.21
C LEU A 945 34.62 -24.88 -19.17
N THR A 946 33.32 -24.77 -19.46
CA THR A 946 32.26 -24.39 -18.50
C THR A 946 31.70 -25.62 -17.80
N VAL A 947 31.41 -25.46 -16.50
CA VAL A 947 30.82 -26.50 -15.64
C VAL A 947 29.52 -25.98 -15.03
N SER A 948 28.41 -26.66 -15.29
CA SER A 948 27.09 -26.37 -14.73
C SER A 948 26.53 -27.63 -14.07
N GLY A 949 26.77 -27.77 -12.76
CA GLY A 949 26.43 -28.99 -12.02
C GLY A 949 27.19 -30.20 -12.57
N ASN A 950 26.47 -31.14 -13.18
CA ASN A 950 27.02 -32.37 -13.77
C ASN A 950 27.27 -32.26 -15.28
N GLN A 951 27.14 -31.06 -15.86
CA GLN A 951 27.32 -30.82 -17.28
C GLN A 951 28.61 -30.05 -17.57
N TYR A 952 29.28 -30.47 -18.64
CA TYR A 952 30.56 -29.95 -19.09
C TYR A 952 30.48 -29.58 -20.57
N GLN A 953 31.03 -28.43 -20.92
CA GLN A 953 31.04 -27.95 -22.30
C GLN A 953 32.23 -27.02 -22.54
N PHE A 954 32.82 -27.05 -23.73
CA PHE A 954 33.76 -26.00 -24.11
C PHE A 954 33.07 -24.65 -24.16
N ILE A 955 33.73 -23.60 -23.67
CA ILE A 955 33.15 -22.24 -23.65
C ILE A 955 32.74 -21.74 -25.06
N HIS A 956 33.29 -22.35 -26.11
CA HIS A 956 32.91 -22.12 -27.49
C HIS A 956 33.31 -23.31 -28.40
N LYS A 957 32.53 -23.58 -29.46
CA LYS A 957 32.79 -24.65 -30.44
C LYS A 957 34.20 -24.59 -31.04
N LEU A 958 34.73 -23.38 -31.26
CA LEU A 958 36.08 -23.17 -31.80
C LEU A 958 37.19 -23.85 -30.97
N TYR A 959 37.01 -24.04 -29.65
CA TYR A 959 38.02 -24.74 -28.84
C TYR A 959 37.96 -26.25 -29.00
N LEU A 960 36.76 -26.79 -29.20
CA LEU A 960 36.57 -28.20 -29.52
C LEU A 960 37.19 -28.52 -30.89
N GLU A 961 36.94 -27.68 -31.89
CA GLU A 961 37.53 -27.77 -33.24
C GLU A 961 39.05 -27.57 -33.19
N HIS A 962 39.53 -26.61 -32.41
CA HIS A 962 40.96 -26.39 -32.18
C HIS A 962 41.64 -27.61 -31.54
N GLY A 963 41.06 -28.17 -30.48
CA GLY A 963 41.56 -29.38 -29.83
C GLY A 963 41.62 -30.58 -30.78
N LEU A 964 40.58 -30.76 -31.62
CA LEU A 964 40.58 -31.79 -32.67
C LEU A 964 41.68 -31.54 -33.70
N SER A 965 41.82 -30.30 -34.18
CA SER A 965 42.87 -29.95 -35.15
C SER A 965 44.29 -30.17 -34.61
N LEU A 966 44.49 -29.97 -33.30
CA LEU A 966 45.75 -30.28 -32.60
C LEU A 966 45.97 -31.79 -32.41
N ALA A 967 44.89 -32.58 -32.32
CA ALA A 967 44.97 -34.03 -32.30
C ALA A 967 45.34 -34.61 -33.67
N VAL A 968 44.88 -33.97 -34.76
CA VAL A 968 45.32 -34.30 -36.13
C VAL A 968 46.79 -33.91 -36.31
N PHE A 969 47.24 -32.76 -35.79
CA PHE A 969 48.65 -32.34 -35.82
C PHE A 969 48.98 -31.23 -34.83
N ASP A 970 50.02 -31.44 -34.03
CA ASP A 970 50.54 -30.45 -33.09
C ASP A 970 51.92 -29.95 -33.53
N PRO A 971 52.05 -28.68 -33.96
CA PRO A 971 53.31 -28.11 -34.41
C PRO A 971 54.39 -28.04 -33.30
N ASN A 972 54.00 -28.00 -32.02
CA ASN A 972 54.96 -27.88 -30.91
C ASN A 972 55.62 -29.22 -30.53
N VAL A 973 54.98 -30.36 -30.82
CA VAL A 973 55.51 -31.70 -30.51
C VAL A 973 56.55 -32.15 -31.54
N ASP A 974 56.44 -31.70 -32.79
CA ASP A 974 57.40 -32.05 -33.84
C ASP A 974 58.61 -31.11 -33.91
N LEU A 975 58.50 -29.85 -33.46
CA LEU A 975 59.65 -28.93 -33.32
C LEU A 975 60.61 -29.33 -32.18
N LEU A 976 60.12 -29.94 -31.10
CA LEU A 976 60.96 -30.43 -29.99
C LEU A 976 61.77 -31.70 -30.35
N ARG A 977 61.49 -32.35 -31.49
CA ARG A 977 62.24 -33.53 -31.96
C ARG A 977 63.53 -33.18 -32.70
N GLU A 978 63.73 -31.93 -33.09
CA GLU A 978 64.97 -31.48 -33.76
C GLU A 978 66.07 -31.03 -32.78
N THR A 979 65.77 -30.83 -31.49
CA THR A 979 66.76 -30.33 -30.52
C THR A 979 66.98 -31.23 -29.31
N LYS A 980 68.06 -32.03 -29.43
CA LYS A 980 68.89 -32.71 -28.39
C LYS A 980 68.45 -34.07 -27.82
N PRO A 981 69.35 -35.08 -27.83
CA PRO A 981 69.22 -36.32 -27.08
C PRO A 981 69.86 -36.18 -25.70
N GLN A 982 69.10 -36.28 -24.61
CA GLN A 982 69.67 -36.57 -23.29
C GLN A 982 68.81 -37.59 -22.53
N SER A 983 69.49 -38.68 -22.19
CA SER A 983 69.08 -39.85 -21.42
C SER A 983 68.80 -39.53 -19.96
N HIS A 984 67.71 -40.07 -19.38
CA HIS A 984 67.64 -40.58 -17.99
C HIS A 984 66.40 -41.48 -17.79
N PRO A 985 66.41 -42.39 -16.79
CA PRO A 985 65.77 -43.70 -16.88
C PRO A 985 64.30 -43.72 -16.41
N ILE A 986 63.47 -44.48 -17.13
CA ILE A 986 62.08 -44.77 -16.76
C ILE A 986 62.05 -46.03 -15.89
N SER A 987 61.42 -45.91 -14.72
CA SER A 987 61.08 -47.01 -13.82
C SER A 987 59.78 -47.68 -14.28
N HIS A 988 59.87 -48.99 -14.47
CA HIS A 988 58.90 -50.00 -14.87
C HIS A 988 57.43 -49.82 -14.47
N MET A 989 56.55 -50.07 -15.45
CA MET A 989 55.44 -51.03 -15.33
C MET A 989 55.13 -51.61 -16.72
N ASP A 990 55.81 -52.69 -17.09
CA ASP A 990 55.51 -53.60 -18.23
C ASP A 990 54.48 -54.67 -17.75
N VAL A 991 53.71 -55.45 -18.52
CA VAL A 991 53.97 -56.32 -19.71
C VAL A 991 52.55 -56.72 -20.22
N ALA A 992 52.20 -56.85 -21.52
CA ALA A 992 52.65 -57.90 -22.43
C ALA A 992 52.24 -57.68 -23.90
N LEU A 993 53.22 -57.67 -24.81
CA LEU A 993 53.46 -58.74 -25.80
C LEU A 993 54.67 -58.36 -26.66
N SER A 994 55.72 -59.16 -26.52
CA SER A 994 57.05 -58.98 -27.09
C SER A 994 57.16 -59.59 -28.49
N ALA A 995 57.86 -58.95 -29.43
CA ALA A 995 58.90 -59.57 -30.27
C ALA A 995 59.57 -58.56 -31.23
N GLU A 996 60.90 -58.72 -31.36
CA GLU A 996 61.76 -58.38 -32.51
C GLU A 996 62.44 -57.00 -32.65
N LEU A 997 63.68 -56.97 -32.14
CA LEU A 997 64.96 -56.69 -32.84
C LEU A 997 65.30 -55.28 -33.38
N ASP A 998 66.33 -54.72 -32.74
CA ASP A 998 67.44 -53.87 -33.25
C ASP A 998 67.44 -53.43 -34.73
N ARG A 999 67.36 -52.11 -34.92
CA ARG A 999 68.32 -51.22 -35.62
C ARG A 999 67.60 -49.92 -35.99
N SER A 1000 68.20 -48.78 -35.62
CA SER A 1000 67.71 -47.43 -35.88
C SER A 1000 67.18 -47.25 -37.32
N PRO A 1001 65.89 -46.90 -37.51
CA PRO A 1001 65.35 -46.67 -38.85
C PRO A 1001 65.73 -45.28 -39.37
N SER A 1002 66.03 -45.20 -40.66
CA SER A 1002 66.21 -43.97 -41.43
C SER A 1002 64.98 -43.04 -41.35
N VAL A 1003 65.19 -41.76 -41.69
CA VAL A 1003 64.17 -40.69 -41.66
C VAL A 1003 62.88 -41.08 -42.41
N GLU A 1004 62.96 -41.83 -43.51
CA GLU A 1004 61.79 -42.38 -44.24
C GLU A 1004 60.97 -43.41 -43.45
N LYS A 1005 61.60 -44.22 -42.58
CA LYS A 1005 60.87 -45.15 -41.70
C LYS A 1005 60.23 -44.44 -40.50
N LYS A 1006 60.72 -43.26 -40.10
CA LYS A 1006 60.10 -42.43 -39.05
C LYS A 1006 58.88 -41.65 -39.56
N VAL A 1007 58.91 -41.18 -40.81
CA VAL A 1007 57.75 -40.61 -41.51
C VAL A 1007 56.65 -41.68 -41.66
N ASN A 1008 57.01 -42.89 -42.13
CA ASN A 1008 56.07 -44.01 -42.20
C ASN A 1008 55.49 -44.43 -40.83
N LEU A 1009 56.26 -44.34 -39.74
CA LEU A 1009 55.77 -44.68 -38.39
C LEU A 1009 54.85 -43.59 -37.80
N ALA A 1010 55.06 -42.32 -38.17
CA ALA A 1010 54.18 -41.21 -37.82
C ALA A 1010 52.86 -41.25 -38.62
N GLN A 1011 52.93 -41.58 -39.91
CA GLN A 1011 51.76 -41.86 -40.76
C GLN A 1011 50.96 -43.06 -40.23
N LYS A 1012 51.63 -44.14 -39.82
CA LYS A 1012 50.98 -45.32 -39.23
C LYS A 1012 50.26 -44.98 -37.91
N LYS A 1013 50.84 -44.14 -37.05
CA LYS A 1013 50.18 -43.65 -35.82
C LYS A 1013 48.98 -42.73 -36.09
N LEU A 1014 48.90 -42.06 -37.23
CA LEU A 1014 47.80 -41.20 -37.62
C LEU A 1014 46.66 -42.00 -38.28
N LEU A 1015 47.00 -43.02 -39.07
CA LEU A 1015 46.09 -44.03 -39.63
C LEU A 1015 45.49 -44.95 -38.55
N ASP A 1016 46.29 -45.33 -37.55
CA ASP A 1016 45.86 -46.08 -36.36
C ASP A 1016 45.25 -45.16 -35.28
N SER A 1017 45.18 -43.84 -35.52
CA SER A 1017 44.49 -42.91 -34.62
C SER A 1017 42.98 -42.94 -34.87
N PRO A 1018 42.14 -42.53 -33.91
CA PRO A 1018 40.69 -42.51 -34.08
C PRO A 1018 40.19 -41.58 -35.22
N LEU A 1019 41.07 -40.78 -35.83
CA LEU A 1019 40.76 -39.93 -36.99
C LEU A 1019 40.80 -40.70 -38.32
N GLY A 1020 41.62 -41.76 -38.44
CA GLY A 1020 41.69 -42.58 -39.66
C GLY A 1020 40.42 -43.39 -39.92
N THR A 1021 39.64 -43.65 -38.88
CA THR A 1021 38.34 -44.37 -38.93
C THR A 1021 37.14 -43.43 -39.04
N MET A 1022 37.33 -42.12 -38.95
CA MET A 1022 36.25 -41.13 -39.00
C MET A 1022 35.99 -40.72 -40.46
N HIS A 1023 34.76 -40.89 -40.97
CA HIS A 1023 34.36 -40.38 -42.31
C HIS A 1023 34.34 -38.85 -42.31
N LEU A 1024 35.51 -38.22 -42.48
CA LEU A 1024 35.67 -36.77 -42.40
C LEU A 1024 34.83 -36.06 -43.47
N ALA A 1025 34.73 -36.63 -44.68
CA ALA A 1025 34.03 -36.02 -45.82
C ALA A 1025 32.49 -36.21 -45.82
N GLY A 1026 31.93 -37.08 -44.97
CA GLY A 1026 30.51 -37.46 -45.01
C GLY A 1026 29.65 -36.94 -43.85
N ASN A 1027 30.25 -36.40 -42.80
CA ASN A 1027 29.54 -35.99 -41.59
C ASN A 1027 29.34 -34.46 -41.54
N PRO A 1028 28.10 -33.93 -41.47
CA PRO A 1028 27.85 -32.48 -41.39
C PRO A 1028 28.50 -31.81 -40.16
N SER A 1029 28.77 -32.57 -39.09
CA SER A 1029 29.39 -32.06 -37.87
C SER A 1029 30.91 -31.85 -37.95
N THR A 1030 31.59 -32.44 -38.96
CA THR A 1030 33.03 -32.29 -39.20
C THR A 1030 33.37 -31.23 -40.24
N THR A 1031 32.37 -30.70 -40.97
CA THR A 1031 32.56 -29.78 -42.11
C THR A 1031 33.25 -28.45 -41.71
N ASP A 1032 32.96 -27.92 -40.52
CA ASP A 1032 33.58 -26.67 -40.02
C ASP A 1032 35.04 -26.86 -39.56
N CYS A 1033 35.42 -28.08 -39.16
CA CYS A 1033 36.79 -28.41 -38.78
C CYS A 1033 37.71 -28.39 -40.01
N PHE A 1034 37.19 -28.62 -41.22
CA PHE A 1034 38.01 -28.55 -42.44
C PHE A 1034 38.64 -27.19 -42.65
N GLU A 1035 37.99 -26.08 -42.33
CA GLU A 1035 38.61 -24.76 -42.45
C GLU A 1035 39.82 -24.63 -41.51
N PHE A 1036 39.74 -25.12 -40.28
CA PHE A 1036 40.86 -25.17 -39.34
C PHE A 1036 42.01 -26.04 -39.86
N LEU A 1037 41.67 -27.22 -40.38
CA LEU A 1037 42.66 -28.13 -40.95
C LEU A 1037 43.30 -27.50 -42.20
N VAL A 1038 42.53 -26.87 -43.08
CA VAL A 1038 43.04 -26.18 -44.28
C VAL A 1038 43.93 -24.99 -43.91
N GLU A 1039 43.52 -24.14 -42.96
CA GLU A 1039 44.34 -23.03 -42.46
C GLU A 1039 45.69 -23.54 -41.91
N ARG A 1040 45.66 -24.59 -41.08
CA ARG A 1040 46.87 -25.19 -40.51
C ARG A 1040 47.74 -25.91 -41.57
N ALA A 1041 47.12 -26.46 -42.63
CA ALA A 1041 47.83 -27.02 -43.79
C ALA A 1041 48.55 -25.99 -44.65
N HIS A 1042 48.03 -24.77 -44.69
CA HIS A 1042 48.72 -23.65 -45.33
C HIS A 1042 49.91 -23.14 -44.50
N GLU A 1043 49.86 -23.28 -43.18
CA GLU A 1043 50.96 -22.90 -42.28
C GLU A 1043 52.08 -23.95 -42.20
N HIS A 1044 51.76 -25.24 -42.33
CA HIS A 1044 52.71 -26.34 -42.20
C HIS A 1044 52.68 -27.32 -43.40
N PRO A 1045 53.71 -27.32 -44.27
CA PRO A 1045 53.73 -28.17 -45.47
C PRO A 1045 53.66 -29.69 -45.20
N LEU A 1046 54.26 -30.17 -44.11
CA LEU A 1046 54.22 -31.58 -43.70
C LEU A 1046 52.82 -32.04 -43.30
N PHE A 1047 52.03 -31.13 -42.73
CA PHE A 1047 50.64 -31.40 -42.36
C PHE A 1047 49.76 -31.63 -43.59
N ARG A 1048 49.99 -30.87 -44.67
CA ARG A 1048 49.24 -31.02 -45.92
C ARG A 1048 49.36 -32.44 -46.48
N THR A 1049 50.54 -33.04 -46.43
CA THR A 1049 50.79 -34.42 -46.88
C THR A 1049 50.06 -35.43 -46.00
N ASN A 1050 50.17 -35.29 -44.67
CA ASN A 1050 49.51 -36.19 -43.71
C ASN A 1050 47.97 -36.11 -43.80
N LEU A 1051 47.42 -34.91 -43.94
CA LEU A 1051 45.97 -34.71 -44.06
C LEU A 1051 45.40 -35.35 -45.34
N LEU A 1052 46.12 -35.27 -46.46
CA LEU A 1052 45.71 -35.89 -47.72
C LEU A 1052 45.62 -37.41 -47.61
N GLU A 1053 46.57 -38.05 -46.91
CA GLU A 1053 46.55 -39.50 -46.67
C GLU A 1053 45.41 -39.93 -45.73
N VAL A 1054 45.11 -39.15 -44.69
CA VAL A 1054 43.94 -39.40 -43.83
C VAL A 1054 42.64 -39.28 -44.62
N ILE A 1055 42.53 -38.25 -45.46
CA ILE A 1055 41.35 -38.06 -46.32
C ILE A 1055 41.19 -39.24 -47.29
N GLU A 1056 42.27 -39.73 -47.91
CA GLU A 1056 42.22 -40.91 -48.77
C GLU A 1056 41.88 -42.20 -48.02
N HIS A 1057 42.38 -42.39 -46.80
CA HIS A 1057 42.05 -43.55 -45.96
C HIS A 1057 40.60 -43.52 -45.44
N SER A 1058 40.04 -42.32 -45.29
CA SER A 1058 38.66 -42.10 -44.83
C SER A 1058 37.61 -42.19 -45.93
N LYS A 1059 37.99 -42.37 -47.20
CA LYS A 1059 37.08 -42.62 -48.34
C LYS A 1059 36.85 -44.11 -48.48
#